data_AF-A0AAE3N0H7-F1
#
_entry.id   AF-A0AAE3N0H7-F1
#
_cell.length_a   1.000
_cell.length_b   1.000
_cell.length_c   1.000
_cell.angle_alpha   90.00
_cell.angle_beta   90.00
_cell.angle_gamma   90.00
#
_symmetry.space_group_name_H-M   'P 1'
#
loop_
_entity.id
_entity.type
_entity.pdbx_description
1 polymer ?
#
loop_
_entity_poly.entity_id
_entity_poly.type
_entity_poly.pdbx_seq_one_letter_code
_entity_poly.pdbx_strand_id
1 'polypeptide(L)'
;MLLDNIKIRTKIVCVISLMAIVSLAGLAFVSLQFKQADTQYSRFIAADTAAATLSAHATANLAQMGLQLANASLLFDLGSEEYKNAMERYEANRSEIRERLQTIAELVPAIAANVENIRAPLDQVDRLDRQTITLVQNRKKTEAAAIMKQRGNIARSLLPQFTAMTHELTKNVDDGSNELSDRTDNTILYSLLGLGLAVLGVIVLGLYVSARGITGPIERLRGRMLSLAGGETQAEIAGLGRKDEVGEMAQAVSVFRDNALERIRLEREAEANRSLSEKERIEREAQRAREAEEVRFAVDNLAAGLSKLSDGDVSYRIAQPFAATLDAVRNDFNASAEKLQSALSRVAENARGIDAGANEIKSAADDLARRTEQQAAAVEETAAALEQITTTVKDSTRRAQEAGQLVSRTRSGAEQSGEVVRRAVVAMERIEKSSSEISNIIGVIDEIAFQTNLLALNAGVEAARAGDAGKGFAVVAQEVRELAQRSANAAKEIKALITASSEQVQEGVQLVGDTGKALETIVAEVQEINRHVAAIVESAQEQSSGLQQINTAVNQMDQDTQKNAAMVEETTAATHSLTKEVASLNALLTLFRLSSGAPQAAAPVRRATGGEAPAPSPVRALGRKIAGAFAGNAAVRKDEWEEF
;
A
#
# COMPACT_ATOMS: atom_id res chain seq x y z
N MET A 1 -12.08 -42.94 50.95
CA MET A 1 -11.75 -44.33 50.58
C MET A 1 -10.80 -44.41 49.39
N LEU A 2 -11.11 -43.89 48.19
CA LEU A 2 -10.19 -43.98 47.04
C LEU A 2 -8.90 -43.16 47.21
N LEU A 3 -8.99 -41.96 47.78
CA LEU A 3 -7.83 -41.10 48.05
C LEU A 3 -6.94 -41.59 49.22
N ASP A 4 -7.40 -42.56 50.02
CA ASP A 4 -6.67 -42.99 51.23
C ASP A 4 -5.65 -44.12 50.94
N ASN A 5 -5.71 -44.67 49.73
CA ASN A 5 -4.89 -45.80 49.28
C ASN A 5 -3.94 -45.44 48.13
N ILE A 6 -3.84 -44.16 47.77
CA ILE A 6 -3.02 -43.68 46.65
C ILE A 6 -1.90 -42.78 47.19
N LYS A 7 -0.67 -43.02 46.71
CA LYS A 7 0.52 -42.25 47.06
C LYS A 7 0.37 -40.75 46.74
N ILE A 8 0.95 -39.89 47.57
CA ILE A 8 0.91 -38.42 47.42
C ILE A 8 1.43 -38.01 46.03
N ARG A 9 2.55 -38.59 45.59
CA ARG A 9 3.12 -38.33 44.25
C ARG A 9 2.11 -38.65 43.14
N THR A 10 1.42 -39.78 43.24
CA THR A 10 0.45 -40.22 42.22
C THR A 10 -0.77 -39.28 42.19
N LYS A 11 -1.25 -38.80 43.35
CA LYS A 11 -2.33 -37.80 43.41
C LYS A 11 -1.95 -36.51 42.68
N ILE A 12 -0.75 -35.98 42.95
CA ILE A 12 -0.24 -34.75 42.33
C ILE A 12 -0.09 -34.94 40.81
N VAL A 13 0.54 -36.04 40.38
CA VAL A 13 0.73 -36.34 38.96
C VAL A 13 -0.61 -36.51 38.25
N CYS A 14 -1.60 -37.20 38.82
CA CYS A 14 -2.92 -37.34 38.20
C CYS A 14 -3.63 -36.00 37.98
N VAL A 15 -3.56 -35.06 38.95
CA VAL A 15 -4.17 -33.73 38.81
C VAL A 15 -3.45 -32.90 37.75
N ILE A 16 -2.10 -32.92 37.72
CA ILE A 16 -1.30 -32.21 36.72
C ILE A 16 -1.54 -32.80 35.32
N SER A 17 -1.55 -34.13 35.18
CA SER A 17 -1.85 -34.81 33.91
C SER A 17 -3.26 -34.50 33.42
N LEU A 18 -4.26 -34.47 34.31
CA LEU A 18 -5.62 -34.08 33.95
C LEU A 18 -5.68 -32.63 33.48
N MET A 19 -4.97 -31.72 34.16
CA MET A 19 -4.88 -30.30 33.76
C MET A 19 -4.23 -30.14 32.38
N ALA A 20 -3.15 -30.88 32.11
CA ALA A 20 -2.48 -30.89 30.81
C ALA A 20 -3.39 -31.44 29.69
N ILE A 21 -4.11 -32.54 29.95
CA ILE A 21 -5.06 -33.13 28.99
C ILE A 21 -6.20 -32.15 28.68
N VAL A 22 -6.79 -31.54 29.70
CA VAL A 22 -7.88 -30.55 29.52
C VAL A 22 -7.38 -29.32 28.74
N SER A 23 -6.17 -28.85 29.03
CA SER A 23 -5.57 -27.71 28.32
C SER A 23 -5.28 -28.05 26.86
N LEU A 24 -4.70 -29.22 26.57
CA LEU A 24 -4.43 -29.69 25.20
C LEU A 24 -5.71 -29.95 24.40
N ALA A 25 -6.70 -30.60 25.01
CA ALA A 25 -7.99 -30.86 24.38
C ALA A 25 -8.75 -29.55 24.10
N GLY A 26 -8.68 -28.59 25.04
CA GLY A 26 -9.22 -27.25 24.88
C GLY A 26 -8.58 -26.48 23.73
N LEU A 27 -7.24 -26.49 23.66
CA LEU A 27 -6.50 -25.86 22.57
C LEU A 27 -6.84 -26.49 21.21
N ALA A 28 -6.92 -27.83 21.16
CA ALA A 28 -7.32 -28.55 19.96
C ALA A 28 -8.75 -28.21 19.52
N PHE A 29 -9.70 -28.14 20.46
CA PHE A 29 -11.08 -27.75 20.19
C PHE A 29 -11.17 -26.33 19.63
N VAL A 30 -10.52 -25.36 20.29
CA VAL A 30 -10.49 -23.96 19.83
C VAL A 30 -9.86 -23.87 18.43
N SER A 31 -8.75 -24.57 18.19
CA SER A 31 -8.10 -24.60 16.87
C SER A 31 -9.01 -25.18 15.78
N LEU A 32 -9.79 -26.24 16.08
CA LEU A 32 -10.76 -26.81 15.14
C LEU A 32 -11.89 -25.83 14.82
N GLN A 33 -12.38 -25.09 15.83
CA GLN A 33 -13.41 -24.07 15.63
C GLN A 33 -12.89 -22.90 14.78
N PHE A 34 -11.68 -22.43 15.06
CA PHE A 34 -11.03 -21.41 14.21
C PHE A 34 -10.88 -21.88 12.77
N LYS A 35 -10.47 -23.13 12.56
CA LYS A 35 -10.34 -23.69 11.20
C LYS A 35 -11.69 -23.79 10.49
N GLN A 36 -12.77 -24.12 11.20
CA GLN A 36 -14.12 -24.14 10.64
C GLN A 36 -14.59 -22.73 10.25
N ALA A 37 -14.39 -21.73 11.13
CA ALA A 37 -14.71 -20.34 10.85
C ALA A 37 -13.92 -19.81 9.65
N ASP A 38 -12.61 -20.06 9.61
CA ASP A 38 -11.73 -19.69 8.48
C ASP A 38 -12.18 -20.32 7.15
N THR A 39 -12.59 -21.59 7.17
CA THR A 39 -13.10 -22.28 5.98
C THR A 39 -14.41 -21.64 5.48
N GLN A 40 -15.30 -21.25 6.39
CA GLN A 40 -16.55 -20.57 6.05
C GLN A 40 -16.28 -19.17 5.48
N TYR A 41 -15.39 -18.41 6.12
CA TYR A 41 -15.00 -17.06 5.67
C TYR A 41 -14.33 -17.10 4.31
N SER A 42 -13.43 -18.06 4.10
CA SER A 42 -12.75 -18.27 2.81
C SER A 42 -13.73 -18.62 1.70
N ARG A 43 -14.74 -19.46 1.98
CA ARG A 43 -15.77 -19.81 1.00
C ARG A 43 -16.66 -18.61 0.66
N PHE A 44 -17.05 -17.83 1.66
CA PHE A 44 -17.85 -16.63 1.50
C PHE A 44 -17.14 -15.58 0.63
N ILE A 45 -15.86 -15.32 0.92
CA ILE A 45 -15.04 -14.43 0.07
C ILE A 45 -14.93 -15.00 -1.34
N ALA A 46 -14.57 -16.29 -1.50
CA ALA A 46 -14.33 -16.86 -2.82
C ALA A 46 -15.59 -16.95 -3.71
N ALA A 47 -16.78 -17.09 -3.13
CA ALA A 47 -18.03 -17.24 -3.87
C ALA A 47 -18.82 -15.92 -3.96
N ASP A 48 -19.24 -15.36 -2.84
CA ASP A 48 -20.21 -14.25 -2.81
C ASP A 48 -19.57 -12.93 -3.27
N THR A 49 -18.33 -12.63 -2.84
CA THR A 49 -17.63 -11.41 -3.30
C THR A 49 -17.21 -11.52 -4.77
N ALA A 50 -16.81 -12.71 -5.21
CA ALA A 50 -16.51 -12.98 -6.61
C ALA A 50 -17.76 -12.78 -7.47
N ALA A 51 -18.92 -13.31 -7.05
CA ALA A 51 -20.18 -13.13 -7.77
C ALA A 51 -20.58 -11.65 -7.86
N ALA A 52 -20.44 -10.86 -6.77
CA ALA A 52 -20.69 -9.42 -6.77
C ALA A 52 -19.81 -8.69 -7.80
N THR A 53 -18.51 -9.02 -7.84
CA THR A 53 -17.55 -8.44 -8.79
C THR A 53 -17.86 -8.84 -10.23
N LEU A 54 -18.17 -10.11 -10.47
CA LEU A 54 -18.57 -10.62 -11.79
C LEU A 54 -19.85 -9.93 -12.28
N SER A 55 -20.81 -9.65 -11.39
CA SER A 55 -22.05 -8.93 -11.72
C SER A 55 -21.77 -7.48 -12.12
N ALA A 56 -20.90 -6.78 -11.38
CA ALA A 56 -20.47 -5.43 -11.72
C ALA A 56 -19.76 -5.39 -13.09
N HIS A 57 -18.86 -6.34 -13.35
CA HIS A 57 -18.20 -6.47 -14.66
C HIS A 57 -19.19 -6.79 -15.78
N ALA A 58 -20.15 -7.68 -15.55
CA ALA A 58 -21.18 -7.99 -16.56
C ALA A 58 -22.04 -6.74 -16.87
N THR A 59 -22.33 -5.91 -15.86
CA THR A 59 -23.02 -4.63 -16.04
C THR A 59 -22.20 -3.67 -16.90
N ALA A 60 -20.90 -3.53 -16.63
CA ALA A 60 -19.99 -2.69 -17.40
C ALA A 60 -19.84 -3.19 -18.85
N ASN A 61 -19.67 -4.50 -19.04
CA ASN A 61 -19.56 -5.13 -20.35
C ASN A 61 -20.84 -4.89 -21.18
N LEU A 62 -22.04 -4.96 -20.58
CA LEU A 62 -23.30 -4.68 -21.27
C LEU A 62 -23.37 -3.24 -21.79
N ALA A 63 -22.94 -2.27 -20.97
CA ALA A 63 -22.88 -0.86 -21.36
C ALA A 63 -21.86 -0.63 -22.48
N GLN A 64 -20.65 -1.20 -22.35
CA GLN A 64 -19.60 -1.13 -23.36
C GLN A 64 -20.03 -1.78 -24.68
N MET A 65 -20.66 -2.95 -24.63
CA MET A 65 -21.20 -3.65 -25.80
C MET A 65 -22.16 -2.75 -26.60
N GLY A 66 -23.03 -2.00 -25.91
CA GLY A 66 -23.93 -1.04 -26.56
C GLY A 66 -23.21 0.15 -27.19
N LEU A 67 -22.21 0.71 -26.50
CA LEU A 67 -21.42 1.84 -27.01
C LEU A 67 -20.58 1.46 -28.24
N GLN A 68 -19.89 0.31 -28.17
CA GLN A 68 -19.07 -0.18 -29.29
C GLN A 68 -19.91 -0.41 -30.53
N LEU A 69 -21.07 -1.04 -30.36
CA LEU A 69 -21.95 -1.31 -31.49
C LEU A 69 -22.58 -0.03 -32.05
N ALA A 70 -22.93 0.94 -31.21
CA ALA A 70 -23.40 2.25 -31.68
C ALA A 70 -22.33 2.99 -32.48
N ASN A 71 -21.09 3.02 -32.00
CA ASN A 71 -19.96 3.66 -32.69
C ASN A 71 -19.66 2.95 -34.03
N ALA A 72 -19.60 1.62 -34.03
CA ALA A 72 -19.39 0.82 -35.25
C ALA A 72 -20.52 1.04 -36.29
N SER A 73 -21.76 1.23 -35.83
CA SER A 73 -22.92 1.38 -36.72
C SER A 73 -23.10 2.79 -37.27
N LEU A 74 -22.74 3.81 -36.48
CA LEU A 74 -23.10 5.21 -36.76
C LEU A 74 -21.89 6.07 -37.14
N LEU A 75 -20.75 5.86 -36.49
CA LEU A 75 -19.59 6.76 -36.58
C LEU A 75 -18.49 6.22 -37.49
N PHE A 76 -18.24 4.91 -37.47
CA PHE A 76 -17.12 4.31 -38.20
C PHE A 76 -17.49 3.90 -39.63
N ASP A 77 -16.48 3.89 -40.49
CA ASP A 77 -16.59 3.40 -41.86
C ASP A 77 -16.43 1.88 -41.91
N LEU A 78 -17.23 1.24 -42.77
CA LEU A 78 -17.25 -0.21 -42.87
C LEU A 78 -15.88 -0.74 -43.32
N GLY A 79 -15.25 -1.58 -42.49
CA GLY A 79 -13.95 -2.18 -42.78
C GLY A 79 -12.74 -1.36 -42.33
N SER A 80 -12.94 -0.19 -41.72
CA SER A 80 -11.85 0.54 -41.06
C SER A 80 -11.28 -0.24 -39.86
N GLU A 81 -10.07 0.07 -39.44
CA GLU A 81 -9.47 -0.56 -38.26
C GLU A 81 -10.27 -0.27 -36.98
N GLU A 82 -10.84 0.93 -36.85
CA GLU A 82 -11.73 1.30 -35.74
C GLU A 82 -12.99 0.45 -35.73
N TYR A 83 -13.59 0.18 -36.90
CA TYR A 83 -14.75 -0.71 -37.01
C TYR A 83 -14.41 -2.14 -36.60
N LYS A 84 -13.27 -2.70 -37.08
CA LYS A 84 -12.84 -4.06 -36.72
C LYS A 84 -12.61 -4.18 -35.22
N ASN A 85 -11.87 -3.23 -34.63
CA ASN A 85 -11.60 -3.20 -33.19
C ASN A 85 -12.88 -3.08 -32.36
N ALA A 86 -13.83 -2.26 -32.78
CA ALA A 86 -15.12 -2.14 -32.11
C ALA A 86 -15.93 -3.44 -32.17
N MET A 87 -15.93 -4.13 -33.31
CA MET A 87 -16.62 -5.41 -33.48
C MET A 87 -15.97 -6.55 -32.70
N GLU A 88 -14.64 -6.59 -32.62
CA GLU A 88 -13.91 -7.56 -31.79
C GLU A 88 -14.23 -7.38 -30.31
N ARG A 89 -14.20 -6.13 -29.81
CA ARG A 89 -14.59 -5.79 -28.44
C ARG A 89 -16.07 -6.09 -28.16
N TYR A 90 -16.94 -5.88 -29.13
CA TYR A 90 -18.36 -6.22 -29.03
C TYR A 90 -18.54 -7.74 -28.81
N GLU A 91 -17.91 -8.59 -29.64
CA GLU A 91 -18.03 -10.05 -29.48
C GLU A 91 -17.39 -10.56 -28.20
N ALA A 92 -16.23 -10.00 -27.79
CA ALA A 92 -15.60 -10.33 -26.52
C ALA A 92 -16.55 -10.05 -25.33
N ASN A 93 -17.07 -8.81 -25.25
CA ASN A 93 -18.02 -8.43 -24.21
C ASN A 93 -19.28 -9.30 -24.22
N ARG A 94 -19.81 -9.60 -25.41
CA ARG A 94 -20.99 -10.45 -25.58
C ARG A 94 -20.79 -11.87 -25.04
N SER A 95 -19.62 -12.47 -25.27
CA SER A 95 -19.27 -13.79 -24.73
C SER A 95 -19.10 -13.73 -23.21
N GLU A 96 -18.29 -12.77 -22.73
CA GLU A 96 -17.97 -12.63 -21.31
C GLU A 96 -19.21 -12.39 -20.44
N ILE A 97 -20.19 -11.57 -20.87
CA ILE A 97 -21.40 -11.36 -20.08
C ILE A 97 -22.10 -12.70 -19.80
N ARG A 98 -22.17 -13.56 -20.81
CA ARG A 98 -22.92 -14.82 -20.74
C ARG A 98 -22.19 -15.84 -19.86
N GLU A 99 -20.87 -15.91 -19.97
CA GLU A 99 -20.00 -16.70 -19.10
C GLU A 99 -20.11 -16.22 -17.64
N ARG A 100 -19.94 -14.92 -17.39
CA ARG A 100 -20.03 -14.33 -16.04
C ARG A 100 -21.38 -14.60 -15.39
N LEU A 101 -22.48 -14.43 -16.13
CA LEU A 101 -23.82 -14.76 -15.64
C LEU A 101 -23.97 -16.23 -15.24
N GLN A 102 -23.39 -17.15 -16.03
CA GLN A 102 -23.38 -18.57 -15.69
C GLN A 102 -22.58 -18.83 -14.41
N THR A 103 -21.36 -18.28 -14.32
CA THR A 103 -20.52 -18.43 -13.12
C THR A 103 -21.18 -17.84 -11.88
N ILE A 104 -21.88 -16.70 -11.98
CA ILE A 104 -22.64 -16.12 -10.87
C ILE A 104 -23.71 -17.10 -10.35
N ALA A 105 -24.46 -17.73 -11.26
CA ALA A 105 -25.50 -18.70 -10.88
C ALA A 105 -24.91 -19.98 -10.24
N GLU A 106 -23.70 -20.37 -10.64
CA GLU A 106 -22.98 -21.53 -10.07
C GLU A 106 -22.38 -21.20 -8.69
N LEU A 107 -21.82 -20.00 -8.51
CA LEU A 107 -21.23 -19.56 -7.24
C LEU A 107 -22.29 -19.25 -6.19
N VAL A 108 -23.39 -18.60 -6.57
CA VAL A 108 -24.45 -18.16 -5.67
C VAL A 108 -25.81 -18.65 -6.17
N PRO A 109 -26.19 -19.92 -5.86
CA PRO A 109 -27.44 -20.51 -6.31
C PRO A 109 -28.71 -19.73 -5.91
N ALA A 110 -28.64 -18.97 -4.81
CA ALA A 110 -29.74 -18.11 -4.36
C ALA A 110 -30.12 -17.03 -5.38
N ILE A 111 -29.20 -16.64 -6.26
CA ILE A 111 -29.35 -15.54 -7.23
C ILE A 111 -29.56 -16.09 -8.66
N ALA A 112 -29.61 -17.41 -8.82
CA ALA A 112 -29.85 -18.05 -10.11
C ALA A 112 -31.17 -17.59 -10.77
N ALA A 113 -32.21 -17.29 -9.97
CA ALA A 113 -33.47 -16.75 -10.49
C ALA A 113 -33.29 -15.35 -11.12
N ASN A 114 -32.45 -14.50 -10.54
CA ASN A 114 -32.15 -13.16 -11.07
C ASN A 114 -31.37 -13.26 -12.39
N VAL A 115 -30.40 -14.18 -12.45
CA VAL A 115 -29.66 -14.47 -13.68
C VAL A 115 -30.60 -14.92 -14.80
N GLU A 116 -31.57 -15.79 -14.49
CA GLU A 116 -32.53 -16.28 -15.48
C GLU A 116 -33.46 -15.16 -15.98
N ASN A 117 -33.89 -14.25 -15.09
CA ASN A 117 -34.68 -13.08 -15.46
C ASN A 117 -33.94 -12.12 -16.42
N ILE A 118 -32.60 -12.05 -16.31
CA ILE A 118 -31.73 -11.24 -17.16
C ILE A 118 -31.48 -11.90 -18.53
N ARG A 119 -31.45 -13.24 -18.59
CA ARG A 119 -31.06 -14.00 -19.78
C ARG A 119 -31.97 -13.73 -20.98
N ALA A 120 -33.29 -13.76 -20.79
CA ALA A 120 -34.24 -13.59 -21.90
C ALA A 120 -34.18 -12.19 -22.55
N PRO A 121 -34.19 -11.07 -21.79
CA PRO A 121 -33.95 -9.74 -22.36
C PRO A 121 -32.57 -9.59 -23.01
N LEU A 122 -31.52 -10.19 -22.44
CA LEU A 122 -30.16 -10.17 -23.00
C LEU A 122 -30.11 -10.86 -24.38
N ASP A 123 -30.78 -12.00 -24.55
CA ASP A 123 -30.88 -12.68 -25.84
C ASP A 123 -31.74 -11.89 -26.84
N GLN A 124 -32.68 -11.06 -26.37
CA GLN A 124 -33.39 -10.11 -27.24
C GLN A 124 -32.47 -8.98 -27.71
N VAL A 125 -31.61 -8.44 -26.84
CA VAL A 125 -30.58 -7.47 -27.21
C VAL A 125 -29.63 -8.06 -28.25
N ASP A 126 -29.12 -9.28 -28.02
CA ASP A 126 -28.22 -9.98 -28.96
C ASP A 126 -28.85 -10.15 -30.36
N ARG A 127 -30.14 -10.51 -30.42
CA ARG A 127 -30.86 -10.60 -31.70
C ARG A 127 -30.93 -9.27 -32.44
N LEU A 128 -31.25 -8.18 -31.76
CA LEU A 128 -31.30 -6.84 -32.36
C LEU A 128 -29.92 -6.34 -32.76
N ASP A 129 -28.90 -6.69 -31.97
CA ASP A 129 -27.51 -6.32 -32.25
C ASP A 129 -27.03 -7.00 -33.54
N ARG A 130 -27.30 -8.31 -33.71
CA ARG A 130 -27.02 -9.03 -34.96
C ARG A 130 -27.77 -8.44 -36.17
N GLN A 131 -29.05 -8.11 -36.01
CA GLN A 131 -29.83 -7.43 -37.06
C GLN A 131 -29.21 -6.10 -37.46
N THR A 132 -28.76 -5.31 -36.47
CA THR A 132 -28.07 -4.04 -36.72
C THR A 132 -26.78 -4.26 -37.50
N ILE A 133 -25.94 -5.21 -37.08
CA ILE A 133 -24.68 -5.53 -37.77
C ILE A 133 -24.96 -5.89 -39.24
N THR A 134 -25.96 -6.74 -39.50
CA THR A 134 -26.35 -7.11 -40.87
C THR A 134 -26.84 -5.91 -41.68
N LEU A 135 -27.62 -4.99 -41.10
CA LEU A 135 -28.08 -3.79 -41.78
C LEU A 135 -26.93 -2.83 -42.10
N VAL A 136 -25.97 -2.67 -41.18
CA VAL A 136 -24.76 -1.85 -41.37
C VAL A 136 -23.88 -2.42 -42.48
N GLN A 137 -23.67 -3.73 -42.50
CA GLN A 137 -22.94 -4.43 -43.57
C GLN A 137 -23.59 -4.25 -44.95
N ASN A 138 -24.93 -4.20 -44.99
CA ASN A 138 -25.70 -3.92 -46.21
C ASN A 138 -25.85 -2.42 -46.52
N ARG A 139 -25.09 -1.54 -45.85
CA ARG A 139 -25.12 -0.07 -46.02
C ARG A 139 -26.48 0.60 -45.72
N LYS A 140 -27.33 -0.04 -44.92
CA LYS A 140 -28.65 0.45 -44.51
C LYS A 140 -28.62 1.15 -43.14
N LYS A 141 -27.82 2.22 -43.00
CA LYS A 141 -27.59 2.92 -41.71
C LYS A 141 -28.86 3.47 -41.07
N THR A 142 -29.85 3.94 -41.84
CA THR A 142 -31.12 4.45 -41.33
C THR A 142 -32.01 3.36 -40.73
N GLU A 143 -32.10 2.20 -41.37
CA GLU A 143 -32.80 1.02 -40.83
C GLU A 143 -32.10 0.51 -39.56
N ALA A 144 -30.76 0.45 -39.57
CA ALA A 144 -29.96 0.07 -38.40
C ALA A 144 -30.19 1.00 -37.20
N ALA A 145 -30.30 2.31 -37.42
CA ALA A 145 -30.61 3.28 -36.37
C ALA A 145 -32.00 3.05 -35.72
N ALA A 146 -32.98 2.59 -36.50
CA ALA A 146 -34.31 2.25 -35.97
C ALA A 146 -34.26 1.00 -35.06
N ILE A 147 -33.52 -0.03 -35.47
CA ILE A 147 -33.29 -1.23 -34.65
C ILE A 147 -32.51 -0.88 -33.38
N MET A 148 -31.51 -0.01 -33.47
CA MET A 148 -30.77 0.52 -32.32
C MET A 148 -31.66 1.24 -31.31
N LYS A 149 -32.66 2.00 -31.78
CA LYS A 149 -33.65 2.62 -30.89
C LYS A 149 -34.48 1.57 -30.14
N GLN A 150 -34.91 0.51 -30.81
CA GLN A 150 -35.61 -0.61 -30.18
C GLN A 150 -34.73 -1.33 -29.15
N ARG A 151 -33.46 -1.58 -29.50
CA ARG A 151 -32.44 -2.15 -28.60
C ARG A 151 -32.25 -1.29 -27.35
N GLY A 152 -32.16 0.03 -27.52
CA GLY A 152 -32.03 0.98 -26.42
C GLY A 152 -33.18 0.93 -25.41
N ASN A 153 -34.40 0.61 -25.86
CA ASN A 153 -35.55 0.46 -24.95
C ASN A 153 -35.41 -0.78 -24.05
N ILE A 154 -34.98 -1.91 -24.61
CA ILE A 154 -34.74 -3.14 -23.83
C ILE A 154 -33.56 -2.94 -22.89
N ALA A 155 -32.47 -2.34 -23.38
CA ALA A 155 -31.30 -2.03 -22.56
C ALA A 155 -31.67 -1.14 -21.36
N ARG A 156 -32.59 -0.17 -21.54
CA ARG A 156 -33.08 0.70 -20.45
C ARG A 156 -33.86 -0.05 -19.37
N SER A 157 -34.51 -1.17 -19.69
CA SER A 157 -35.11 -2.07 -18.69
C SER A 157 -34.15 -3.11 -18.13
N LEU A 158 -33.11 -3.48 -18.88
CA LEU A 158 -32.14 -4.52 -18.51
C LEU A 158 -31.06 -4.00 -17.57
N LEU A 159 -30.55 -2.79 -17.80
CA LEU A 159 -29.50 -2.19 -16.96
C LEU A 159 -29.90 -2.13 -15.48
N PRO A 160 -31.12 -1.70 -15.10
CA PRO A 160 -31.56 -1.73 -13.70
C PRO A 160 -31.62 -3.12 -13.08
N GLN A 161 -31.87 -4.18 -13.86
CA GLN A 161 -31.87 -5.56 -13.34
C GLN A 161 -30.46 -6.02 -12.98
N PHE A 162 -29.47 -5.72 -13.83
CA PHE A 162 -28.06 -5.95 -13.52
C PHE A 162 -27.61 -5.16 -12.29
N THR A 163 -27.99 -3.89 -12.19
CA THR A 163 -27.68 -3.06 -11.02
C THR A 163 -28.35 -3.59 -9.76
N ALA A 164 -29.62 -4.01 -9.83
CA ALA A 164 -30.35 -4.59 -8.70
C ALA A 164 -29.70 -5.90 -8.23
N MET A 165 -29.33 -6.78 -9.16
CA MET A 165 -28.60 -8.02 -8.84
C MET A 165 -27.24 -7.72 -8.19
N THR A 166 -26.52 -6.72 -8.69
CA THR A 166 -25.23 -6.29 -8.11
C THR A 166 -25.43 -5.76 -6.70
N HIS A 167 -26.44 -4.92 -6.47
CA HIS A 167 -26.77 -4.39 -5.14
C HIS A 167 -27.22 -5.49 -4.18
N GLU A 168 -27.98 -6.48 -4.64
CA GLU A 168 -28.38 -7.65 -3.84
C GLU A 168 -27.17 -8.51 -3.46
N LEU A 169 -26.25 -8.77 -4.41
CA LEU A 169 -24.99 -9.45 -4.16
C LEU A 169 -24.12 -8.71 -3.14
N THR A 170 -23.91 -7.41 -3.33
CA THR A 170 -23.13 -6.58 -2.39
C THR A 170 -23.78 -6.54 -1.00
N LYS A 171 -25.11 -6.42 -0.94
CA LYS A 171 -25.83 -6.47 0.33
C LYS A 171 -25.68 -7.82 1.02
N ASN A 172 -25.77 -8.93 0.29
CA ASN A 172 -25.56 -10.27 0.84
C ASN A 172 -24.11 -10.44 1.35
N VAL A 173 -23.14 -9.80 0.69
CA VAL A 173 -21.75 -9.75 1.16
C VAL A 173 -21.64 -8.96 2.48
N ASP A 174 -22.27 -7.80 2.58
CA ASP A 174 -22.22 -6.99 3.80
C ASP A 174 -22.96 -7.68 4.96
N ASP A 175 -24.19 -8.12 4.73
CA ASP A 175 -25.01 -8.80 5.74
C ASP A 175 -24.37 -10.13 6.17
N GLY A 176 -23.85 -10.92 5.22
CA GLY A 176 -23.19 -12.19 5.49
C GLY A 176 -21.85 -12.03 6.22
N SER A 177 -21.08 -10.98 5.90
CA SER A 177 -19.84 -10.66 6.61
C SER A 177 -20.12 -10.32 8.08
N ASN A 178 -21.13 -9.49 8.33
CA ASN A 178 -21.56 -9.11 9.68
C ASN A 178 -22.07 -10.34 10.46
N GLU A 179 -22.94 -11.15 9.87
CA GLU A 179 -23.45 -12.35 10.54
C GLU A 179 -22.33 -13.35 10.84
N LEU A 180 -21.37 -13.53 9.91
CA LEU A 180 -20.26 -14.43 10.10
C LEU A 180 -19.26 -13.91 11.16
N SER A 181 -19.07 -12.59 11.23
CA SER A 181 -18.30 -11.95 12.30
C SER A 181 -18.97 -12.18 13.66
N ASP A 182 -20.28 -11.89 13.78
CA ASP A 182 -21.04 -12.10 15.01
C ASP A 182 -21.02 -13.57 15.47
N ARG A 183 -21.16 -14.51 14.52
CA ARG A 183 -21.05 -15.95 14.81
C ARG A 183 -19.64 -16.33 15.26
N THR A 184 -18.61 -15.77 14.64
CA THR A 184 -17.21 -16.03 15.00
C THR A 184 -16.90 -15.50 16.39
N ASP A 185 -17.29 -14.27 16.70
CA ASP A 185 -17.10 -13.64 18.01
C ASP A 185 -17.82 -14.41 19.12
N ASN A 186 -19.08 -14.79 18.89
CA ASN A 186 -19.83 -15.62 19.83
C ASN A 186 -19.17 -17.01 20.01
N THR A 187 -18.71 -17.63 18.92
CA THR A 187 -18.03 -18.92 18.98
C THR A 187 -16.72 -18.81 19.77
N ILE A 188 -15.93 -17.76 19.56
CA ILE A 188 -14.71 -17.48 20.32
C ILE A 188 -15.06 -17.30 21.81
N LEU A 189 -16.05 -16.45 22.12
CA LEU A 189 -16.47 -16.17 23.49
C LEU A 189 -16.91 -17.44 24.23
N TYR A 190 -17.81 -18.24 23.64
CA TYR A 190 -18.29 -19.48 24.26
C TYR A 190 -17.19 -20.54 24.37
N SER A 191 -16.28 -20.63 23.40
CA SER A 191 -15.14 -21.54 23.46
C SER A 191 -14.16 -21.17 24.59
N LEU A 192 -13.87 -19.88 24.76
CA LEU A 192 -13.02 -19.38 25.84
C LEU A 192 -13.68 -19.53 27.22
N LEU A 193 -14.98 -19.24 27.33
CA LEU A 193 -15.74 -19.46 28.57
C LEU A 193 -15.78 -20.95 28.94
N GLY A 194 -16.04 -21.82 27.97
CA GLY A 194 -16.04 -23.28 28.17
C GLY A 194 -14.67 -23.79 28.62
N LEU A 195 -13.59 -23.33 28.00
CA LEU A 195 -12.22 -23.66 28.41
C LEU A 195 -11.91 -23.12 29.81
N GLY A 196 -12.27 -21.88 30.10
CA GLY A 196 -12.09 -21.25 31.40
C GLY A 196 -12.80 -22.01 32.52
N LEU A 197 -14.06 -22.41 32.30
CA LEU A 197 -14.81 -23.24 33.24
C LEU A 197 -14.21 -24.64 33.42
N ALA A 198 -13.72 -25.26 32.36
CA ALA A 198 -13.05 -26.57 32.44
C ALA A 198 -11.75 -26.48 33.25
N VAL A 199 -10.92 -25.47 32.99
CA VAL A 199 -9.68 -25.22 33.76
C VAL A 199 -10.00 -24.91 35.22
N LEU A 200 -10.99 -24.06 35.48
CA LEU A 200 -11.45 -23.73 36.84
C LEU A 200 -11.93 -25.00 37.58
N GLY A 201 -12.68 -25.86 36.89
CA GLY A 201 -13.14 -27.14 37.44
C GLY A 201 -11.99 -28.07 37.84
N VAL A 202 -10.94 -28.15 37.03
CA VAL A 202 -9.73 -28.94 37.36
C VAL A 202 -8.96 -28.31 38.52
N ILE A 203 -8.86 -26.98 38.60
CA ILE A 203 -8.23 -26.28 39.73
C ILE A 203 -8.99 -26.57 41.03
N VAL A 204 -10.32 -26.44 41.02
CA VAL A 204 -11.17 -26.74 42.19
C VAL A 204 -11.03 -28.20 42.61
N LEU A 205 -11.02 -29.13 41.63
CA LEU A 205 -10.78 -30.56 41.90
C LEU A 205 -9.38 -30.80 42.50
N GLY A 206 -8.36 -30.13 41.99
CA GLY A 206 -6.99 -30.20 42.51
C GLY A 206 -6.88 -29.67 43.95
N LEU A 207 -7.50 -28.53 44.24
CA LEU A 207 -7.60 -27.98 45.59
C LEU A 207 -8.35 -28.93 46.54
N TYR A 208 -9.43 -29.55 46.09
CA TYR A 208 -10.18 -30.54 46.87
C TYR A 208 -9.34 -31.78 47.17
N VAL A 209 -8.63 -32.32 46.18
CA VAL A 209 -7.73 -33.48 46.35
C VAL A 209 -6.56 -33.14 47.28
N SER A 210 -5.99 -31.94 47.18
CA SER A 210 -4.93 -31.47 48.06
C SER A 210 -5.42 -31.33 49.50
N ALA A 211 -6.51 -30.57 49.71
CA ALA A 211 -7.09 -30.28 51.03
C ALA A 211 -7.51 -31.55 51.79
N ARG A 212 -8.25 -32.46 51.14
CA ARG A 212 -8.73 -33.69 51.79
C ARG A 212 -7.74 -34.85 51.74
N GLY A 213 -6.92 -34.93 50.70
CA GLY A 213 -6.05 -36.08 50.45
C GLY A 213 -4.63 -35.95 50.97
N ILE A 214 -4.15 -34.74 51.24
CA ILE A 214 -2.76 -34.45 51.65
C ILE A 214 -2.72 -33.54 52.88
N THR A 215 -3.11 -32.27 52.77
CA THR A 215 -2.87 -31.25 53.82
C THR A 215 -3.69 -31.50 55.09
N GLY A 216 -4.99 -31.78 55.00
CA GLY A 216 -5.82 -32.05 56.19
C GLY A 216 -5.37 -33.26 57.03
N PRO A 217 -5.01 -34.41 56.43
CA PRO A 217 -4.41 -35.53 57.17
C PRO A 217 -3.05 -35.21 57.81
N ILE A 218 -2.17 -34.46 57.13
CA ILE A 218 -0.87 -34.04 57.69
C ILE A 218 -1.07 -33.09 58.88
N GLU A 219 -1.99 -32.14 58.79
CA GLU A 219 -2.34 -31.23 59.89
C GLU A 219 -2.81 -32.00 61.14
N ARG A 220 -3.64 -33.05 60.94
CA ARG A 220 -4.11 -33.92 62.02
C ARG A 220 -3.00 -34.76 62.64
N LEU A 221 -2.07 -35.28 61.83
CA LEU A 221 -0.89 -36.00 62.34
C LEU A 221 0.05 -35.07 63.10
N ARG A 222 0.28 -33.85 62.59
CA ARG A 222 1.05 -32.81 63.29
C ARG A 222 0.43 -32.48 64.65
N GLY A 223 -0.88 -32.26 64.70
CA GLY A 223 -1.62 -32.05 65.94
C GLY A 223 -1.47 -33.22 66.92
N ARG A 224 -1.51 -34.46 66.41
CA ARG A 224 -1.34 -35.65 67.26
C ARG A 224 0.09 -35.79 67.79
N MET A 225 1.10 -35.50 66.96
CA MET A 225 2.50 -35.51 67.38
C MET A 225 2.76 -34.50 68.50
N LEU A 226 2.16 -33.31 68.44
CA LEU A 226 2.21 -32.30 69.50
C LEU A 226 1.52 -32.78 70.79
N SER A 227 0.33 -33.39 70.70
CA SER A 227 -0.36 -33.93 71.89
C SER A 227 0.36 -35.13 72.52
N LEU A 228 1.04 -35.97 71.72
CA LEU A 228 1.83 -37.09 72.21
C LEU A 228 3.09 -36.60 72.95
N ALA A 229 3.73 -35.53 72.44
CA ALA A 229 4.82 -34.85 73.13
C ALA A 229 4.37 -34.19 74.45
N GLY A 230 3.08 -33.83 74.56
CA GLY A 230 2.45 -33.35 75.79
C GLY A 230 2.06 -34.43 76.80
N GLY A 231 2.35 -35.71 76.53
CA GLY A 231 2.11 -36.82 77.46
C GLY A 231 0.73 -37.51 77.33
N GLU A 232 -0.10 -37.11 76.37
CA GLU A 232 -1.43 -37.70 76.17
C GLU A 232 -1.37 -38.96 75.29
N THR A 233 -1.21 -40.13 75.88
CA THR A 233 -1.01 -41.40 75.15
C THR A 233 -2.30 -42.14 74.77
N GLN A 234 -3.46 -41.76 75.32
CA GLN A 234 -4.70 -42.55 75.18
C GLN A 234 -5.58 -42.22 73.96
N ALA A 235 -5.41 -41.07 73.31
CA ALA A 235 -6.24 -40.72 72.16
C ALA A 235 -5.80 -41.47 70.88
N GLU A 236 -6.78 -41.89 70.08
CA GLU A 236 -6.56 -42.65 68.84
C GLU A 236 -5.75 -41.84 67.80
N ILE A 237 -4.89 -42.54 67.05
CA ILE A 237 -4.11 -41.95 65.96
C ILE A 237 -4.91 -42.10 64.68
N ALA A 238 -5.48 -40.99 64.21
CA ALA A 238 -6.24 -40.96 62.97
C ALA A 238 -5.35 -41.33 61.77
N GLY A 239 -5.81 -42.28 60.93
CA GLY A 239 -5.14 -42.64 59.67
C GLY A 239 -4.37 -43.96 59.64
N LEU A 240 -4.41 -44.78 60.70
CA LEU A 240 -3.74 -46.09 60.79
C LEU A 240 -4.15 -47.11 59.71
N GLY A 241 -5.33 -46.97 59.10
CA GLY A 241 -5.80 -47.84 58.02
C GLY A 241 -5.44 -47.38 56.60
N ARG A 242 -4.68 -46.29 56.46
CA ARG A 242 -4.28 -45.75 55.14
C ARG A 242 -3.10 -46.54 54.58
N LYS A 243 -3.02 -46.65 53.25
CA LYS A 243 -1.93 -47.34 52.53
C LYS A 243 -0.99 -46.38 51.79
N ASP A 244 -1.09 -45.08 52.05
CA ASP A 244 -0.25 -44.04 51.48
C ASP A 244 0.81 -43.53 52.47
N GLU A 245 1.65 -42.59 52.06
CA GLU A 245 2.76 -42.06 52.87
C GLU A 245 2.27 -41.42 54.19
N VAL A 246 1.03 -40.93 54.20
CA VAL A 246 0.38 -40.43 55.42
C VAL A 246 0.06 -41.57 56.38
N GLY A 247 -0.34 -42.74 55.87
CA GLY A 247 -0.49 -43.97 56.66
C GLY A 247 0.83 -44.47 57.24
N GLU A 248 1.91 -44.44 56.46
CA GLU A 248 3.26 -44.76 56.94
C GLU A 248 3.69 -43.81 58.08
N MET A 249 3.41 -42.51 57.95
CA MET A 249 3.62 -41.54 59.03
C MET A 249 2.74 -41.81 60.26
N ALA A 250 1.46 -42.14 60.07
CA ALA A 250 0.56 -42.49 61.17
C ALA A 250 1.02 -43.75 61.92
N GLN A 251 1.55 -44.74 61.19
CA GLN A 251 2.10 -45.97 61.75
C GLN A 251 3.42 -45.71 62.49
N ALA A 252 4.29 -44.83 61.97
CA ALA A 252 5.46 -44.36 62.70
C ALA A 252 5.06 -43.64 64.00
N VAL A 253 4.03 -42.78 63.98
CA VAL A 253 3.49 -42.13 65.19
C VAL A 253 2.89 -43.14 66.18
N SER A 254 2.31 -44.24 65.71
CA SER A 254 1.87 -45.35 66.57
C SER A 254 3.04 -46.07 67.21
N VAL A 255 4.09 -46.38 66.45
CA VAL A 255 5.32 -46.96 67.00
C VAL A 255 5.97 -46.01 68.02
N PHE A 256 5.91 -44.69 67.81
CA PHE A 256 6.35 -43.71 68.80
C PHE A 256 5.49 -43.68 70.07
N ARG A 257 4.16 -43.78 69.95
CA ARG A 257 3.25 -43.91 71.10
C ARG A 257 3.52 -45.21 71.86
N ASP A 258 3.69 -46.31 71.14
CA ASP A 258 3.90 -47.64 71.70
C ASP A 258 5.29 -47.69 72.39
N ASN A 259 6.32 -47.08 71.80
CA ASN A 259 7.63 -46.90 72.43
C ASN A 259 7.60 -45.92 73.62
N ALA A 260 6.76 -44.88 73.61
CA ALA A 260 6.60 -43.98 74.76
C ALA A 260 5.90 -44.69 75.92
N LEU A 261 4.94 -45.57 75.65
CA LEU A 261 4.30 -46.45 76.63
C LEU A 261 5.26 -47.54 77.13
N GLU A 262 6.12 -48.09 76.26
CA GLU A 262 7.15 -49.08 76.62
C GLU A 262 8.30 -48.44 77.42
N ARG A 263 8.68 -47.19 77.14
CA ARG A 263 9.69 -46.43 77.88
C ARG A 263 9.22 -46.06 79.30
N ILE A 264 7.94 -45.77 79.48
CA ILE A 264 7.33 -45.60 80.82
C ILE A 264 7.29 -46.94 81.60
N ARG A 265 7.28 -48.09 80.91
CA ARG A 265 7.32 -49.44 81.52
C ARG A 265 8.75 -49.91 81.84
N LEU A 266 9.73 -49.56 81.00
CA LEU A 266 11.14 -49.95 81.12
C LEU A 266 11.97 -49.04 82.03
N GLU A 267 11.55 -47.79 82.28
CA GLU A 267 12.23 -46.87 83.22
C GLU A 267 12.07 -47.25 84.70
N ARG A 268 11.30 -48.29 85.04
CA ARG A 268 11.17 -48.84 86.40
C ARG A 268 12.02 -50.09 86.68
N GLU A 269 12.76 -50.63 85.72
CA GLU A 269 13.42 -51.95 85.87
C GLU A 269 14.94 -52.00 85.62
N ALA A 270 15.61 -50.89 85.32
CA ALA A 270 17.06 -50.87 85.04
C ALA A 270 17.87 -50.07 86.08
N GLU A 271 17.63 -50.31 87.36
CA GLU A 271 18.32 -49.66 88.48
C GLU A 271 18.92 -50.69 89.46
N ALA A 272 19.80 -51.60 89.00
CA ALA A 272 20.72 -52.34 89.88
C ALA A 272 21.86 -53.07 89.12
N ASN A 273 23.10 -52.65 89.40
CA ASN A 273 24.39 -53.34 89.15
C ASN A 273 24.83 -53.52 87.68
N ARG A 274 26.08 -53.24 87.28
CA ARG A 274 27.26 -52.76 88.00
C ARG A 274 28.30 -52.28 86.97
N SER A 275 28.93 -51.18 87.32
CA SER A 275 30.37 -50.89 87.19
C SER A 275 31.26 -51.91 86.45
N LEU A 276 31.98 -51.44 85.42
CA LEU A 276 33.43 -51.67 85.24
C LEU A 276 33.98 -50.78 84.09
N SER A 277 34.35 -49.53 84.41
CA SER A 277 35.53 -48.79 83.92
C SER A 277 35.38 -47.29 84.27
N GLU A 278 35.56 -46.95 85.55
CA GLU A 278 35.57 -45.57 86.07
C GLU A 278 36.74 -44.74 85.52
N LYS A 279 37.69 -45.35 84.78
CA LYS A 279 38.81 -44.64 84.15
C LYS A 279 38.61 -44.32 82.66
N GLU A 280 37.78 -45.06 81.91
CA GLU A 280 37.43 -44.68 80.54
C GLU A 280 36.27 -43.68 80.47
N ARG A 281 35.43 -43.60 81.51
CA ARG A 281 34.27 -42.68 81.54
C ARG A 281 34.71 -41.22 81.58
N ILE A 282 35.76 -40.89 82.33
CA ILE A 282 36.29 -39.51 82.42
C ILE A 282 36.98 -39.12 81.10
N GLU A 283 37.67 -40.05 80.42
CA GLU A 283 38.26 -39.79 79.09
C GLU A 283 37.21 -39.71 77.98
N ARG A 284 36.18 -40.58 77.99
CA ARG A 284 35.07 -40.52 77.03
C ARG A 284 34.08 -39.39 77.30
N GLU A 285 33.84 -38.99 78.54
CA GLU A 285 33.06 -37.77 78.86
C GLU A 285 33.85 -36.52 78.51
N ALA A 286 35.17 -36.48 78.76
CA ALA A 286 36.01 -35.36 78.32
C ALA A 286 36.09 -35.30 76.78
N GLN A 287 36.23 -36.44 76.09
CA GLN A 287 36.22 -36.54 74.63
C GLN A 287 34.85 -36.18 74.05
N ARG A 288 33.75 -36.71 74.60
CA ARG A 288 32.38 -36.34 74.17
C ARG A 288 32.02 -34.91 74.52
N ALA A 289 32.51 -34.35 75.62
CA ALA A 289 32.31 -32.94 75.96
C ALA A 289 33.07 -32.04 74.98
N ARG A 290 34.32 -32.39 74.61
CA ARG A 290 35.08 -31.70 73.56
C ARG A 290 34.41 -31.83 72.19
N GLU A 291 34.01 -33.03 71.78
CA GLU A 291 33.29 -33.26 70.52
C GLU A 291 31.92 -32.55 70.50
N ALA A 292 31.18 -32.56 71.62
CA ALA A 292 29.92 -31.81 71.74
C ALA A 292 30.14 -30.30 71.72
N GLU A 293 31.25 -29.80 72.28
CA GLU A 293 31.63 -28.39 72.21
C GLU A 293 32.06 -27.98 70.80
N GLU A 294 32.81 -28.84 70.09
CA GLU A 294 33.16 -28.68 68.67
C GLU A 294 31.92 -28.70 67.75
N VAL A 295 30.98 -29.63 67.99
CA VAL A 295 29.71 -29.69 67.27
C VAL A 295 28.84 -28.47 67.57
N ARG A 296 28.70 -28.08 68.85
CA ARG A 296 27.93 -26.89 69.25
C ARG A 296 28.52 -25.64 68.60
N PHE A 297 29.84 -25.48 68.64
CA PHE A 297 30.54 -24.38 67.99
C PHE A 297 30.31 -24.33 66.47
N ALA A 298 30.38 -25.48 65.79
CA ALA A 298 30.09 -25.57 64.36
C ALA A 298 28.62 -25.23 64.04
N VAL A 299 27.67 -25.72 64.85
CA VAL A 299 26.24 -25.44 64.70
C VAL A 299 25.93 -23.97 64.97
N ASP A 300 26.50 -23.37 66.01
CA ASP A 300 26.29 -21.96 66.36
C ASP A 300 26.83 -21.03 65.26
N ASN A 301 28.02 -21.33 64.73
CA ASN A 301 28.60 -20.56 63.61
C ASN A 301 27.83 -20.76 62.29
N LEU A 302 27.35 -21.98 62.02
CA LEU A 302 26.53 -22.25 60.84
C LEU A 302 25.14 -21.58 60.97
N ALA A 303 24.53 -21.60 62.15
CA ALA A 303 23.28 -20.89 62.45
C ALA A 303 23.45 -19.38 62.28
N ALA A 304 24.56 -18.82 62.77
CA ALA A 304 24.90 -17.42 62.53
C ALA A 304 25.10 -17.11 61.04
N GLY A 305 25.78 -17.99 60.30
CA GLY A 305 25.97 -17.85 58.85
C GLY A 305 24.66 -17.93 58.06
N LEU A 306 23.78 -18.87 58.39
CA LEU A 306 22.45 -19.00 57.80
C LEU A 306 21.55 -17.81 58.15
N SER A 307 21.65 -17.29 59.38
CA SER A 307 20.94 -16.08 59.79
C SER A 307 21.40 -14.86 58.97
N LYS A 308 22.71 -14.68 58.76
CA LYS A 308 23.24 -13.63 57.87
C LYS A 308 22.76 -13.80 56.43
N LEU A 309 22.74 -15.04 55.95
CA LEU A 309 22.25 -15.35 54.61
C LEU A 309 20.75 -15.05 54.46
N SER A 310 19.94 -15.37 55.47
CA SER A 310 18.50 -15.04 55.47
C SER A 310 18.23 -13.54 55.56
N ASP A 311 19.13 -12.78 56.18
CA ASP A 311 19.11 -11.32 56.21
C ASP A 311 19.59 -10.68 54.89
N GLY A 312 19.90 -11.50 53.87
CA GLY A 312 20.34 -11.07 52.54
C GLY A 312 21.85 -10.87 52.42
N ASP A 313 22.65 -11.15 53.46
CA ASP A 313 24.11 -11.03 53.40
C ASP A 313 24.77 -12.27 52.81
N VAL A 314 24.79 -12.31 51.47
CA VAL A 314 25.47 -13.37 50.70
C VAL A 314 26.99 -13.20 50.67
N SER A 315 27.52 -12.10 51.19
CA SER A 315 28.96 -11.82 51.28
C SER A 315 29.62 -12.45 52.51
N TYR A 316 28.82 -12.80 53.53
CA TYR A 316 29.31 -13.38 54.77
C TYR A 316 29.99 -14.75 54.55
N ARG A 317 31.11 -14.96 55.25
CA ARG A 317 31.85 -16.24 55.26
C ARG A 317 32.21 -16.62 56.68
N ILE A 318 32.17 -17.91 56.97
CA ILE A 318 32.62 -18.46 58.25
C ILE A 318 34.14 -18.58 58.21
N ALA A 319 34.81 -17.64 58.87
CA ALA A 319 36.28 -17.53 58.89
C ALA A 319 36.94 -18.52 59.85
N GLN A 320 36.29 -18.83 60.98
CA GLN A 320 36.84 -19.72 62.00
C GLN A 320 36.75 -21.19 61.52
N PRO A 321 37.87 -21.92 61.45
CA PRO A 321 37.87 -23.35 61.11
C PRO A 321 37.11 -24.17 62.15
N PHE A 322 36.39 -25.19 61.69
CA PHE A 322 35.78 -26.18 62.58
C PHE A 322 36.78 -27.32 62.85
N ALA A 323 36.41 -28.24 63.74
CA ALA A 323 37.13 -29.48 63.91
C ALA A 323 37.27 -30.23 62.56
N ALA A 324 38.37 -30.95 62.35
CA ALA A 324 38.70 -31.54 61.05
C ALA A 324 37.59 -32.42 60.44
N THR A 325 36.79 -33.07 61.28
CA THR A 325 35.63 -33.90 60.88
C THR A 325 34.40 -33.09 60.44
N LEU A 326 34.31 -31.81 60.82
CA LEU A 326 33.17 -30.91 60.58
C LEU A 326 33.50 -29.76 59.61
N ASP A 327 34.79 -29.47 59.33
CA ASP A 327 35.21 -28.34 58.50
C ASP A 327 34.70 -28.43 57.04
N ALA A 328 34.39 -29.64 56.56
CA ALA A 328 33.71 -29.83 55.27
C ALA A 328 32.41 -29.02 55.17
N VAL A 329 31.61 -28.98 56.25
CA VAL A 329 30.33 -28.23 56.29
C VAL A 329 30.56 -26.72 56.19
N ARG A 330 31.62 -26.20 56.83
CA ARG A 330 32.03 -24.79 56.71
C ARG A 330 32.40 -24.45 55.27
N ASN A 331 33.19 -25.32 54.63
CA ASN A 331 33.64 -25.14 53.26
C ASN A 331 32.47 -25.22 52.27
N ASP A 332 31.55 -26.16 52.44
CA ASP A 332 30.33 -26.29 51.62
C ASP A 332 29.41 -25.07 51.75
N PHE A 333 29.21 -24.56 52.97
CA PHE A 333 28.46 -23.32 53.21
C PHE A 333 29.13 -22.13 52.50
N ASN A 334 30.44 -21.93 52.71
CA ASN A 334 31.19 -20.82 52.10
C ASN A 334 31.19 -20.89 50.57
N ALA A 335 31.36 -22.09 49.99
CA ALA A 335 31.33 -22.31 48.55
C ALA A 335 29.93 -22.07 47.96
N SER A 336 28.86 -22.42 48.69
CA SER A 336 27.49 -22.14 48.29
C SER A 336 27.18 -20.64 48.31
N ALA A 337 27.60 -19.94 49.38
CA ALA A 337 27.47 -18.49 49.50
C ALA A 337 28.26 -17.75 48.39
N GLU A 338 29.44 -18.25 48.03
CA GLU A 338 30.24 -17.71 46.93
C GLU A 338 29.58 -17.87 45.57
N LYS A 339 29.04 -19.05 45.26
CA LYS A 339 28.30 -19.27 44.02
C LYS A 339 27.05 -18.39 43.93
N LEU A 340 26.33 -18.23 45.03
CA LEU A 340 25.14 -17.36 45.09
C LEU A 340 25.51 -15.89 44.91
N GLN A 341 26.53 -15.41 45.61
CA GLN A 341 27.05 -14.05 45.44
C GLN A 341 27.49 -13.79 44.00
N SER A 342 28.24 -14.72 43.40
CA SER A 342 28.68 -14.61 42.00
C SER A 342 27.50 -14.55 41.02
N ALA A 343 26.49 -15.40 41.21
CA ALA A 343 25.29 -15.39 40.39
C ALA A 343 24.55 -14.06 40.48
N LEU A 344 24.29 -13.56 41.71
CA LEU A 344 23.59 -12.29 41.93
C LEU A 344 24.40 -11.08 41.41
N SER A 345 25.73 -11.09 41.54
CA SER A 345 26.59 -10.05 40.96
C SER A 345 26.50 -10.02 39.43
N ARG A 346 26.46 -11.18 38.76
CA ARG A 346 26.26 -11.26 37.31
C ARG A 346 24.87 -10.78 36.89
N VAL A 347 23.83 -11.07 37.69
CA VAL A 347 22.49 -10.51 37.45
C VAL A 347 22.50 -8.98 37.57
N ALA A 348 23.18 -8.42 38.58
CA ALA A 348 23.30 -6.98 38.77
C ALA A 348 24.09 -6.29 37.64
N GLU A 349 25.12 -6.94 37.10
CA GLU A 349 25.84 -6.46 35.93
C GLU A 349 24.97 -6.47 34.67
N ASN A 350 24.26 -7.57 34.40
CA ASN A 350 23.32 -7.67 33.29
C ASN A 350 22.19 -6.63 33.41
N ALA A 351 21.64 -6.43 34.61
CA ALA A 351 20.60 -5.42 34.85
C ALA A 351 21.08 -4.01 34.51
N ARG A 352 22.31 -3.65 34.90
CA ARG A 352 22.93 -2.36 34.52
C ARG A 352 23.17 -2.24 33.01
N GLY A 353 23.57 -3.34 32.36
CA GLY A 353 23.71 -3.38 30.91
C GLY A 353 22.39 -3.15 30.18
N ILE A 354 21.31 -3.78 30.66
CA ILE A 354 19.96 -3.60 30.09
C ILE A 354 19.45 -2.18 30.35
N ASP A 355 19.70 -1.59 31.54
CA ASP A 355 19.33 -0.20 31.84
C ASP A 355 20.00 0.80 30.89
N ALA A 356 21.30 0.62 30.65
CA ALA A 356 22.05 1.44 29.71
C ALA A 356 21.51 1.30 28.27
N GLY A 357 21.28 0.06 27.82
CA GLY A 357 20.72 -0.21 26.49
C GLY A 357 19.30 0.35 26.32
N ALA A 358 18.45 0.26 27.36
CA ALA A 358 17.10 0.83 27.33
C ALA A 358 17.15 2.36 27.21
N ASN A 359 18.04 3.05 27.93
CA ASN A 359 18.20 4.50 27.80
C ASN A 359 18.73 4.91 26.42
N GLU A 360 19.60 4.10 25.80
CA GLU A 360 20.08 4.34 24.43
C GLU A 360 18.94 4.17 23.41
N ILE A 361 18.15 3.10 23.52
CA ILE A 361 16.97 2.88 22.66
C ILE A 361 15.97 4.03 22.83
N LYS A 362 15.73 4.49 24.05
CA LYS A 362 14.86 5.65 24.31
C LYS A 362 15.34 6.89 23.56
N SER A 363 16.63 7.21 23.66
CA SER A 363 17.19 8.37 22.96
C SER A 363 17.08 8.22 21.43
N ALA A 364 17.26 7.01 20.90
CA ALA A 364 17.10 6.73 19.48
C ALA A 364 15.64 6.85 19.02
N ALA A 365 14.69 6.40 19.83
CA ALA A 365 13.27 6.55 19.58
C ALA A 365 12.85 8.03 19.57
N ASP A 366 13.34 8.84 20.51
CA ASP A 366 13.10 10.29 20.56
C ASP A 366 13.68 11.04 19.34
N ASP A 367 14.81 10.59 18.79
CA ASP A 367 15.36 11.15 17.54
C ASP A 367 14.53 10.72 16.33
N LEU A 368 14.13 9.45 16.27
CA LEU A 368 13.27 8.94 15.21
C LEU A 368 11.91 9.63 15.21
N ALA A 369 11.34 9.91 16.39
CA ALA A 369 10.10 10.69 16.55
C ALA A 369 10.20 12.05 15.83
N ARG A 370 11.22 12.84 16.17
CA ARG A 370 11.44 14.17 15.58
C ARG A 370 11.66 14.11 14.07
N ARG A 371 12.39 13.09 13.60
CA ARG A 371 12.62 12.90 12.16
C ARG A 371 11.33 12.50 11.43
N THR A 372 10.51 11.65 12.03
CA THR A 372 9.20 11.27 11.48
C THR A 372 8.26 12.46 11.43
N GLU A 373 8.23 13.32 12.46
CA GLU A 373 7.46 14.58 12.44
C GLU A 373 7.92 15.53 11.33
N GLN A 374 9.25 15.72 11.18
CA GLN A 374 9.80 16.53 10.10
C GLN A 374 9.49 15.95 8.71
N GLN A 375 9.53 14.63 8.59
CA GLN A 375 9.20 13.93 7.36
C GLN A 375 7.72 14.08 7.02
N ALA A 376 6.82 13.99 8.01
CA ALA A 376 5.39 14.21 7.81
C ALA A 376 5.12 15.61 7.26
N ALA A 377 5.73 16.65 7.86
CA ALA A 377 5.61 18.02 7.36
C ALA A 377 6.13 18.17 5.91
N ALA A 378 7.26 17.53 5.59
CA ALA A 378 7.81 17.56 4.22
C ALA A 378 6.91 16.83 3.21
N VAL A 379 6.29 15.71 3.62
CA VAL A 379 5.34 14.96 2.79
C VAL A 379 4.07 15.78 2.54
N GLU A 380 3.52 16.45 3.55
CA GLU A 380 2.38 17.36 3.41
C GLU A 380 2.67 18.51 2.45
N GLU A 381 3.81 19.19 2.60
CA GLU A 381 4.22 20.28 1.72
C GLU A 381 4.41 19.80 0.27
N THR A 382 5.02 18.62 0.10
CA THR A 382 5.21 18.00 -1.22
C THR A 382 3.87 17.62 -1.85
N ALA A 383 2.93 17.07 -1.09
CA ALA A 383 1.60 16.72 -1.57
C ALA A 383 0.83 17.97 -2.04
N ALA A 384 0.87 19.05 -1.26
CA ALA A 384 0.26 20.32 -1.63
C ALA A 384 0.88 20.91 -2.91
N ALA A 385 2.21 20.88 -3.03
CA ALA A 385 2.91 21.34 -4.23
C ALA A 385 2.55 20.50 -5.46
N LEU A 386 2.44 19.18 -5.30
CA LEU A 386 2.04 18.26 -6.37
C LEU A 386 0.60 18.46 -6.81
N GLU A 387 -0.32 18.77 -5.90
CA GLU A 387 -1.71 19.08 -6.25
C GLU A 387 -1.79 20.37 -7.10
N GLN A 388 -1.01 21.39 -6.73
CA GLN A 388 -0.90 22.62 -7.51
C GLN A 388 -0.29 22.38 -8.90
N ILE A 389 0.78 21.58 -8.98
CA ILE A 389 1.42 21.21 -10.25
C ILE A 389 0.45 20.40 -11.11
N THR A 390 -0.24 19.40 -10.53
CA THR A 390 -1.24 18.58 -11.22
C THR A 390 -2.34 19.43 -11.82
N THR A 391 -2.84 20.41 -11.06
CA THR A 391 -3.84 21.37 -11.56
C THR A 391 -3.29 22.19 -12.73
N THR A 392 -2.06 22.71 -12.59
CA THR A 392 -1.41 23.54 -13.61
C THR A 392 -1.15 22.76 -14.90
N VAL A 393 -0.66 21.52 -14.80
CA VAL A 393 -0.43 20.64 -15.94
C VAL A 393 -1.75 20.28 -16.63
N LYS A 394 -2.80 19.92 -15.87
CA LYS A 394 -4.12 19.64 -16.42
C LYS A 394 -4.69 20.83 -17.20
N ASP A 395 -4.57 22.05 -16.66
CA ASP A 395 -4.99 23.26 -17.36
C ASP A 395 -4.14 23.54 -18.60
N SER A 396 -2.83 23.29 -18.54
CA SER A 396 -1.91 23.44 -19.67
C SER A 396 -2.24 22.45 -20.79
N THR A 397 -2.54 21.19 -20.46
CA THR A 397 -3.00 20.17 -21.43
C THR A 397 -4.27 20.61 -22.13
N ARG A 398 -5.26 21.10 -21.38
CA ARG A 398 -6.52 21.61 -21.96
C ARG A 398 -6.26 22.78 -22.91
N ARG A 399 -5.45 23.76 -22.51
CA ARG A 399 -5.10 24.91 -23.37
C ARG A 399 -4.33 24.47 -24.61
N ALA A 400 -3.44 23.49 -24.50
CA ALA A 400 -2.72 22.94 -25.66
C ALA A 400 -3.66 22.25 -26.65
N GLN A 401 -4.66 21.49 -26.15
CA GLN A 401 -5.70 20.89 -26.99
C GLN A 401 -6.56 21.95 -27.70
N GLU A 402 -6.99 22.98 -26.98
CA GLU A 402 -7.73 24.13 -27.56
C GLU A 402 -6.90 24.85 -28.63
N ALA A 403 -5.61 25.08 -28.37
CA ALA A 403 -4.69 25.67 -29.34
C ALA A 403 -4.52 24.77 -30.58
N GLY A 404 -4.41 23.45 -30.40
CA GLY A 404 -4.30 22.49 -31.50
C GLY A 404 -5.53 22.52 -32.42
N GLN A 405 -6.72 22.61 -31.84
CA GLN A 405 -7.96 22.77 -32.60
C GLN A 405 -8.02 24.11 -33.35
N LEU A 406 -7.55 25.20 -32.72
CA LEU A 406 -7.48 26.50 -33.37
C LEU A 406 -6.52 26.48 -34.56
N VAL A 407 -5.32 25.95 -34.38
CA VAL A 407 -4.30 25.83 -35.44
C VAL A 407 -4.79 24.96 -36.59
N SER A 408 -5.47 23.84 -36.30
CA SER A 408 -6.08 22.98 -37.32
C SER A 408 -7.13 23.72 -38.16
N ARG A 409 -8.00 24.52 -37.53
CA ARG A 409 -8.97 25.36 -38.26
C ARG A 409 -8.28 26.45 -39.08
N THR A 410 -7.27 27.12 -38.52
CA THR A 410 -6.49 28.14 -39.23
C THR A 410 -5.80 27.57 -40.46
N ARG A 411 -5.23 26.36 -40.35
CA ARG A 411 -4.63 25.63 -41.48
C ARG A 411 -5.63 25.44 -42.61
N SER A 412 -6.81 24.91 -42.30
CA SER A 412 -7.86 24.69 -43.30
C SER A 412 -8.30 26.00 -43.97
N GLY A 413 -8.42 27.09 -43.20
CA GLY A 413 -8.73 28.41 -43.72
C GLY A 413 -7.63 28.98 -44.64
N ALA A 414 -6.36 28.76 -44.31
CA ALA A 414 -5.22 29.18 -45.13
C ALA A 414 -5.15 28.37 -46.44
N GLU A 415 -5.34 27.04 -46.38
CA GLU A 415 -5.41 26.16 -47.57
C GLU A 415 -6.55 26.59 -48.50
N GLN A 416 -7.73 26.89 -47.95
CA GLN A 416 -8.86 27.40 -48.74
C GLN A 416 -8.58 28.78 -49.35
N SER A 417 -7.91 29.68 -48.62
CA SER A 417 -7.53 31.00 -49.11
C SER A 417 -6.52 30.90 -50.25
N GLY A 418 -5.56 29.98 -50.15
CA GLY A 418 -4.62 29.66 -51.24
C GLY A 418 -5.33 29.24 -52.52
N GLU A 419 -6.35 28.38 -52.43
CA GLU A 419 -7.14 27.98 -53.61
C GLU A 419 -7.95 29.13 -54.21
N VAL A 420 -8.48 30.04 -53.39
CA VAL A 420 -9.17 31.24 -53.88
C VAL A 420 -8.20 32.14 -54.65
N VAL A 421 -7.01 32.39 -54.11
CA VAL A 421 -5.99 33.22 -54.76
C VAL A 421 -5.50 32.56 -56.05
N ARG A 422 -5.27 31.25 -56.08
CA ARG A 422 -4.90 30.51 -57.29
C ARG A 422 -5.93 30.68 -58.41
N ARG A 423 -7.23 30.62 -58.08
CA ARG A 423 -8.30 30.89 -59.06
C ARG A 423 -8.33 32.35 -59.51
N ALA A 424 -8.01 33.29 -58.62
CA ALA A 424 -7.92 34.71 -58.97
C ALA A 424 -6.76 35.01 -59.94
N VAL A 425 -5.58 34.38 -59.75
CA VAL A 425 -4.45 34.47 -60.69
C VAL A 425 -4.87 34.01 -62.09
N VAL A 426 -5.46 32.81 -62.20
CA VAL A 426 -5.94 32.27 -63.48
C VAL A 426 -6.99 33.18 -64.14
N ALA A 427 -7.85 33.83 -63.36
CA ALA A 427 -8.82 34.78 -63.89
C ALA A 427 -8.15 36.05 -64.43
N MET A 428 -7.14 36.58 -63.73
CA MET A 428 -6.39 37.77 -64.16
C MET A 428 -5.52 37.49 -65.39
N GLU A 429 -4.88 36.32 -65.49
CA GLU A 429 -4.15 35.88 -66.70
C GLU A 429 -5.09 35.83 -67.93
N ARG A 430 -6.34 35.40 -67.75
CA ARG A 430 -7.34 35.43 -68.82
C ARG A 430 -7.72 36.85 -69.24
N ILE A 431 -7.80 37.77 -68.29
CA ILE A 431 -8.09 39.19 -68.56
C ILE A 431 -6.90 39.85 -69.29
N GLU A 432 -5.67 39.54 -68.89
CA GLU A 432 -4.44 40.00 -69.55
C GLU A 432 -4.42 39.54 -71.01
N LYS A 433 -4.65 38.24 -71.24
CA LYS A 433 -4.74 37.66 -72.58
C LYS A 433 -5.83 38.33 -73.43
N SER A 434 -7.03 38.52 -72.86
CA SER A 434 -8.13 39.20 -73.56
C SER A 434 -7.79 40.65 -73.90
N SER A 435 -7.06 41.36 -73.04
CA SER A 435 -6.64 42.75 -73.26
C SER A 435 -5.61 42.84 -74.41
N SER A 436 -4.69 41.87 -74.47
CA SER A 436 -3.74 41.72 -75.58
C SER A 436 -4.45 41.43 -76.91
N GLU A 437 -5.44 40.53 -76.91
CA GLU A 437 -6.27 40.24 -78.09
C GLU A 437 -7.05 41.48 -78.57
N ILE A 438 -7.63 42.26 -77.65
CA ILE A 438 -8.30 43.52 -77.98
C ILE A 438 -7.30 44.52 -78.59
N SER A 439 -6.11 44.67 -78.01
CA SER A 439 -5.06 45.55 -78.54
C SER A 439 -4.70 45.22 -79.99
N ASN A 440 -4.61 43.92 -80.34
CA ASN A 440 -4.38 43.48 -81.71
C ASN A 440 -5.54 43.84 -82.65
N ILE A 441 -6.79 43.67 -82.21
CA ILE A 441 -7.99 44.05 -82.98
C ILE A 441 -8.00 45.56 -83.26
N ILE A 442 -7.67 46.38 -82.25
CA ILE A 442 -7.58 47.84 -82.43
C ILE A 442 -6.46 48.21 -83.41
N GLY A 443 -5.34 47.48 -83.41
CA GLY A 443 -4.28 47.63 -84.42
C GLY A 443 -4.79 47.40 -85.85
N VAL A 444 -5.58 46.34 -86.07
CA VAL A 444 -6.21 46.06 -87.37
C VAL A 444 -7.22 47.15 -87.75
N ILE A 445 -7.99 47.68 -86.80
CA ILE A 445 -8.95 48.77 -87.06
C ILE A 445 -8.22 50.06 -87.50
N ASP A 446 -7.10 50.42 -86.86
CA ASP A 446 -6.28 51.57 -87.26
C ASP A 446 -5.71 51.36 -88.68
N GLU A 447 -5.28 50.15 -89.02
CA GLU A 447 -4.83 49.80 -90.38
C GLU A 447 -5.95 49.92 -91.42
N ILE A 448 -7.15 49.42 -91.12
CA ILE A 448 -8.34 49.57 -91.98
C ILE A 448 -8.69 51.05 -92.18
N ALA A 449 -8.64 51.86 -91.10
CA ALA A 449 -8.90 53.29 -91.17
C ALA A 449 -7.85 54.00 -92.06
N PHE A 450 -6.57 53.64 -91.94
CA PHE A 450 -5.50 54.17 -92.78
C PHE A 450 -5.68 53.80 -94.26
N GLN A 451 -5.98 52.53 -94.56
CA GLN A 451 -6.27 52.06 -95.92
C GLN A 451 -7.48 52.79 -96.50
N THR A 452 -8.56 52.95 -95.73
CA THR A 452 -9.78 53.66 -96.14
C THR A 452 -9.50 55.14 -96.45
N ASN A 453 -8.67 55.79 -95.63
CA ASN A 453 -8.23 57.17 -95.87
C ASN A 453 -7.41 57.31 -97.17
N LEU A 454 -6.54 56.34 -97.49
CA LEU A 454 -5.80 56.31 -98.77
C LEU A 454 -6.72 56.04 -99.97
N LEU A 455 -7.67 55.11 -99.85
CA LEU A 455 -8.68 54.83 -100.88
C LEU A 455 -9.55 56.07 -101.16
N ALA A 456 -9.99 56.75 -100.11
CA ALA A 456 -10.78 57.97 -100.20
C ALA A 456 -9.98 59.13 -100.82
N LEU A 457 -8.68 59.25 -100.51
CA LEU A 457 -7.77 60.20 -101.15
C LEU A 457 -7.65 59.92 -102.66
N ASN A 458 -7.43 58.66 -103.04
CA ASN A 458 -7.33 58.25 -104.45
C ASN A 458 -8.65 58.54 -105.19
N ALA A 459 -9.80 58.23 -104.58
CA ALA A 459 -11.12 58.53 -105.13
C ALA A 459 -11.36 60.03 -105.27
N GLY A 460 -10.93 60.84 -104.31
CA GLY A 460 -11.02 62.30 -104.35
C GLY A 460 -10.16 62.91 -105.48
N VAL A 461 -8.96 62.36 -105.72
CA VAL A 461 -8.09 62.76 -106.83
C VAL A 461 -8.73 62.43 -108.18
N GLU A 462 -9.29 61.22 -108.35
CA GLU A 462 -9.95 60.82 -109.59
C GLU A 462 -11.24 61.60 -109.84
N ALA A 463 -11.98 61.95 -108.78
CA ALA A 463 -13.15 62.82 -108.86
C ALA A 463 -12.78 64.26 -109.28
N ALA A 464 -11.67 64.81 -108.80
CA ALA A 464 -11.15 66.10 -109.25
C ALA A 464 -10.72 66.07 -110.73
N ARG A 465 -10.18 64.92 -111.18
CA ARG A 465 -9.78 64.68 -112.57
C ARG A 465 -10.97 64.63 -113.54
N ALA A 466 -12.14 64.18 -113.06
CA ALA A 466 -13.39 64.11 -113.83
C ALA A 466 -14.13 65.46 -113.98
N GLY A 467 -13.61 66.55 -113.40
CA GLY A 467 -14.16 67.91 -113.57
C GLY A 467 -15.58 68.07 -113.00
N ASP A 468 -16.48 68.74 -113.74
CA ASP A 468 -17.84 69.05 -113.26
C ASP A 468 -18.71 67.81 -113.01
N ALA A 469 -18.46 66.69 -113.71
CA ALA A 469 -19.18 65.42 -113.52
C ALA A 469 -18.77 64.69 -112.22
N GLY A 470 -17.58 64.99 -111.67
CA GLY A 470 -17.03 64.34 -110.48
C GLY A 470 -17.38 65.02 -109.15
N LYS A 471 -18.05 66.18 -109.15
CA LYS A 471 -18.30 66.98 -107.93
C LYS A 471 -19.03 66.20 -106.83
N GLY A 472 -20.03 65.39 -107.17
CA GLY A 472 -20.74 64.55 -106.19
C GLY A 472 -19.85 63.46 -105.59
N PHE A 473 -19.01 62.82 -106.40
CA PHE A 473 -18.04 61.82 -105.93
C PHE A 473 -16.93 62.42 -105.08
N ALA A 474 -16.50 63.65 -105.38
CA ALA A 474 -15.50 64.36 -104.58
C ALA A 474 -15.99 64.65 -103.16
N VAL A 475 -17.26 65.03 -102.99
CA VAL A 475 -17.86 65.25 -101.65
C VAL A 475 -17.94 63.94 -100.87
N VAL A 476 -18.38 62.85 -101.49
CA VAL A 476 -18.42 61.53 -100.83
C VAL A 476 -17.02 61.05 -100.46
N ALA A 477 -16.03 61.24 -101.34
CA ALA A 477 -14.64 60.88 -101.05
C ALA A 477 -14.07 61.69 -99.88
N GLN A 478 -14.41 62.98 -99.76
CA GLN A 478 -14.02 63.81 -98.63
C GLN A 478 -14.69 63.34 -97.32
N GLU A 479 -15.99 63.03 -97.36
CA GLU A 479 -16.74 62.54 -96.18
C GLU A 479 -16.19 61.17 -95.69
N VAL A 480 -15.91 60.25 -96.62
CA VAL A 480 -15.29 58.94 -96.29
C VAL A 480 -13.89 59.13 -95.72
N ARG A 481 -13.11 60.10 -96.23
CA ARG A 481 -11.79 60.43 -95.71
C ARG A 481 -11.86 60.99 -94.29
N GLU A 482 -12.78 61.91 -94.04
CA GLU A 482 -13.00 62.48 -92.72
C GLU A 482 -13.47 61.43 -91.71
N LEU A 483 -14.38 60.53 -92.12
CA LEU A 483 -14.79 59.38 -91.31
C LEU A 483 -13.63 58.44 -91.01
N ALA A 484 -12.79 58.12 -92.00
CA ALA A 484 -11.61 57.29 -91.81
C ALA A 484 -10.60 57.91 -90.83
N GLN A 485 -10.39 59.23 -90.91
CA GLN A 485 -9.53 59.96 -89.98
C GLN A 485 -10.11 60.00 -88.55
N ARG A 486 -11.44 60.15 -88.41
CA ARG A 486 -12.12 60.03 -87.12
C ARG A 486 -12.00 58.62 -86.53
N SER A 487 -12.15 57.59 -87.35
CA SER A 487 -11.96 56.19 -86.93
C SER A 487 -10.53 55.89 -86.50
N ALA A 488 -9.52 56.40 -87.21
CA ALA A 488 -8.11 56.26 -86.82
C ALA A 488 -7.80 56.95 -85.48
N ASN A 489 -8.35 58.16 -85.28
CA ASN A 489 -8.18 58.87 -84.00
C ASN A 489 -8.86 58.12 -82.84
N ALA A 490 -10.10 57.63 -83.04
CA ALA A 490 -10.81 56.84 -82.03
C ALA A 490 -10.08 55.51 -81.74
N ALA A 491 -9.53 54.84 -82.76
CA ALA A 491 -8.73 53.64 -82.59
C ALA A 491 -7.47 53.92 -81.75
N LYS A 492 -6.77 55.03 -81.97
CA LYS A 492 -5.62 55.44 -81.16
C LYS A 492 -5.98 55.74 -79.71
N GLU A 493 -7.09 56.41 -79.46
CA GLU A 493 -7.58 56.67 -78.09
C GLU A 493 -7.93 55.36 -77.36
N ILE A 494 -8.66 54.45 -78.01
CA ILE A 494 -8.97 53.14 -77.45
C ILE A 494 -7.70 52.33 -77.22
N LYS A 495 -6.74 52.37 -78.15
CA LYS A 495 -5.44 51.70 -77.99
C LYS A 495 -4.72 52.17 -76.74
N ALA A 496 -4.66 53.49 -76.51
CA ALA A 496 -4.05 54.05 -75.31
C ALA A 496 -4.75 53.57 -74.03
N LEU A 497 -6.08 53.54 -74.00
CA LEU A 497 -6.85 53.03 -72.85
C LEU A 497 -6.62 51.53 -72.59
N ILE A 498 -6.55 50.72 -73.65
CA ILE A 498 -6.29 49.29 -73.55
C ILE A 498 -4.85 49.02 -73.11
N THR A 499 -3.87 49.78 -73.58
CA THR A 499 -2.48 49.68 -73.10
C THR A 499 -2.41 50.00 -71.61
N ALA A 500 -3.00 51.11 -71.16
CA ALA A 500 -3.05 51.45 -69.73
C ALA A 500 -3.77 50.37 -68.90
N SER A 501 -4.87 49.82 -69.41
CA SER A 501 -5.59 48.73 -68.75
C SER A 501 -4.74 47.45 -68.67
N SER A 502 -3.97 47.15 -69.72
CA SER A 502 -3.06 45.99 -69.74
C SER A 502 -1.95 46.13 -68.71
N GLU A 503 -1.37 47.31 -68.56
CA GLU A 503 -0.36 47.60 -67.51
C GLU A 503 -0.95 47.40 -66.11
N GLN A 504 -2.17 47.91 -65.85
CA GLN A 504 -2.86 47.72 -64.58
C GLN A 504 -3.21 46.26 -64.29
N VAL A 505 -3.62 45.49 -65.30
CA VAL A 505 -3.90 44.06 -65.16
C VAL A 505 -2.60 43.30 -64.86
N GLN A 506 -1.49 43.64 -65.53
CA GLN A 506 -0.20 43.01 -65.28
C GLN A 506 0.30 43.27 -63.85
N GLU A 507 0.18 44.51 -63.35
CA GLU A 507 0.45 44.84 -61.95
C GLU A 507 -0.46 44.04 -61.00
N GLY A 508 -1.76 43.92 -61.34
CA GLY A 508 -2.72 43.12 -60.59
C GLY A 508 -2.36 41.64 -60.53
N VAL A 509 -1.95 41.03 -61.66
CA VAL A 509 -1.45 39.64 -61.71
C VAL A 509 -0.26 39.46 -60.77
N GLN A 510 0.70 40.40 -60.81
CA GLN A 510 1.89 40.33 -59.96
C GLN A 510 1.53 40.40 -58.46
N LEU A 511 0.69 41.35 -58.05
CA LEU A 511 0.28 41.50 -56.65
C LEU A 511 -0.49 40.28 -56.12
N VAL A 512 -1.38 39.70 -56.94
CA VAL A 512 -2.12 38.48 -56.57
C VAL A 512 -1.18 37.27 -56.52
N GLY A 513 -0.19 37.19 -57.42
CA GLY A 513 0.84 36.16 -57.40
C GLY A 513 1.73 36.22 -56.15
N ASP A 514 2.17 37.41 -55.75
CA ASP A 514 2.95 37.61 -54.52
C ASP A 514 2.11 37.31 -53.27
N THR A 515 0.81 37.62 -53.29
CA THR A 515 -0.14 37.20 -52.25
C THR A 515 -0.24 35.67 -52.16
N GLY A 516 -0.23 34.97 -53.30
CA GLY A 516 -0.21 33.50 -53.36
C GLY A 516 1.02 32.90 -52.68
N LYS A 517 2.22 33.39 -52.98
CA LYS A 517 3.48 32.96 -52.35
C LYS A 517 3.50 33.22 -50.84
N ALA A 518 2.97 34.35 -50.41
CA ALA A 518 2.86 34.68 -48.99
C ALA A 518 1.94 33.69 -48.26
N LEU A 519 0.81 33.32 -48.88
CA LEU A 519 -0.10 32.31 -48.34
C LEU A 519 0.53 30.91 -48.29
N GLU A 520 1.30 30.50 -49.30
CA GLU A 520 2.05 29.24 -49.28
C GLU A 520 3.02 29.18 -48.08
N THR A 521 3.70 30.29 -47.78
CA THR A 521 4.59 30.41 -46.62
C THR A 521 3.80 30.28 -45.31
N ILE A 522 2.67 30.97 -45.19
CA ILE A 522 1.78 30.87 -44.01
C ILE A 522 1.29 29.44 -43.80
N VAL A 523 0.90 28.74 -44.87
CA VAL A 523 0.46 27.33 -44.78
C VAL A 523 1.58 26.46 -44.22
N ALA A 524 2.82 26.63 -44.70
CA ALA A 524 3.98 25.89 -44.19
C ALA A 524 4.28 26.20 -42.70
N GLU A 525 4.25 27.47 -42.30
CA GLU A 525 4.44 27.87 -40.90
C GLU A 525 3.33 27.31 -39.98
N VAL A 526 2.07 27.34 -40.42
CA VAL A 526 0.95 26.79 -39.66
C VAL A 526 1.06 25.26 -39.52
N GLN A 527 1.61 24.56 -40.52
CA GLN A 527 1.90 23.12 -40.41
C GLN A 527 2.97 22.83 -39.36
N GLU A 528 4.06 23.60 -39.30
CA GLU A 528 5.07 23.47 -38.25
C GLU A 528 4.50 23.78 -36.85
N ILE A 529 3.68 24.82 -36.72
CA ILE A 529 2.99 25.13 -35.46
C ILE A 529 2.11 23.95 -35.03
N ASN A 530 1.37 23.34 -35.96
CA ASN A 530 0.51 22.19 -35.65
C ASN A 530 1.33 21.00 -35.13
N ARG A 531 2.50 20.74 -35.73
CA ARG A 531 3.43 19.69 -35.28
C ARG A 531 3.95 19.96 -33.87
N HIS A 532 4.34 21.19 -33.57
CA HIS A 532 4.78 21.58 -32.23
C HIS A 532 3.68 21.46 -31.18
N VAL A 533 2.45 21.91 -31.50
CA VAL A 533 1.32 21.80 -30.57
C VAL A 533 0.95 20.34 -30.32
N ALA A 534 0.98 19.47 -31.34
CA ALA A 534 0.77 18.04 -31.16
C ALA A 534 1.81 17.42 -30.20
N ALA A 535 3.09 17.76 -30.36
CA ALA A 535 4.15 17.30 -29.45
C ALA A 535 3.97 17.82 -28.01
N ILE A 536 3.49 19.06 -27.84
CA ILE A 536 3.18 19.61 -26.50
C ILE A 536 2.03 18.84 -25.86
N VAL A 537 0.97 18.52 -26.62
CA VAL A 537 -0.18 17.75 -26.11
C VAL A 537 0.25 16.35 -25.67
N GLU A 538 1.09 15.68 -26.47
CA GLU A 538 1.65 14.37 -26.13
C GLU A 538 2.50 14.44 -24.85
N SER A 539 3.46 15.37 -24.79
CA SER A 539 4.31 15.56 -23.61
C SER A 539 3.50 15.91 -22.35
N ALA A 540 2.46 16.75 -22.47
CA ALA A 540 1.60 17.10 -21.35
C ALA A 540 0.77 15.90 -20.85
N GLN A 541 0.37 15.00 -21.75
CA GLN A 541 -0.31 13.75 -21.40
C GLN A 541 0.64 12.80 -20.63
N GLU A 542 1.89 12.67 -21.08
CA GLU A 542 2.93 11.90 -20.37
C GLU A 542 3.23 12.49 -18.99
N GLN A 543 3.39 13.81 -18.88
CA GLN A 543 3.59 14.49 -17.60
C GLN A 543 2.41 14.26 -16.64
N SER A 544 1.17 14.31 -17.14
CA SER A 544 0.00 14.01 -16.32
C SER A 544 0.02 12.58 -15.78
N SER A 545 0.45 11.61 -16.59
CA SER A 545 0.62 10.21 -16.16
C SER A 545 1.73 10.08 -15.12
N GLY A 546 2.89 10.72 -15.36
CA GLY A 546 4.01 10.73 -14.41
C GLY A 546 3.63 11.35 -13.06
N LEU A 547 2.85 12.45 -13.06
CA LEU A 547 2.36 13.06 -11.83
C LEU A 547 1.40 12.16 -11.06
N GLN A 548 0.57 11.35 -11.72
CA GLN A 548 -0.27 10.35 -11.04
C GLN A 548 0.57 9.28 -10.33
N GLN A 549 1.67 8.84 -10.96
CA GLN A 549 2.59 7.90 -10.33
C GLN A 549 3.31 8.52 -9.13
N ILE A 550 3.77 9.77 -9.25
CA ILE A 550 4.39 10.50 -8.14
C ILE A 550 3.38 10.69 -7.00
N ASN A 551 2.13 11.06 -7.30
CA ASN A 551 1.09 11.21 -6.29
C ASN A 551 0.84 9.90 -5.52
N THR A 552 0.87 8.76 -6.22
CA THR A 552 0.77 7.44 -5.59
C THR A 552 1.96 7.16 -4.67
N ALA A 553 3.18 7.49 -5.11
CA ALA A 553 4.39 7.32 -4.31
C ALA A 553 4.39 8.21 -3.05
N VAL A 554 3.91 9.46 -3.14
CA VAL A 554 3.78 10.36 -1.99
C VAL A 554 2.74 9.84 -1.00
N ASN A 555 1.60 9.32 -1.48
CA ASN A 555 0.61 8.69 -0.61
C ASN A 555 1.17 7.45 0.11
N GLN A 556 2.03 6.68 -0.55
CA GLN A 556 2.76 5.57 0.08
C GLN A 556 3.76 6.07 1.15
N MET A 557 4.50 7.14 0.85
CA MET A 557 5.40 7.78 1.82
C MET A 557 4.65 8.30 3.05
N ASP A 558 3.46 8.87 2.89
CA ASP A 558 2.61 9.29 4.01
C ASP A 558 2.23 8.11 4.91
N GLN A 559 1.73 7.01 4.31
CA GLN A 559 1.41 5.79 5.07
C GLN A 559 2.61 5.22 5.82
N ASP A 560 3.79 5.19 5.19
CA ASP A 560 4.99 4.68 5.84
C ASP A 560 5.50 5.63 6.93
N THR A 561 5.29 6.94 6.77
CA THR A 561 5.56 7.94 7.80
C THR A 561 4.64 7.75 9.01
N GLN A 562 3.35 7.48 8.80
CA GLN A 562 2.40 7.16 9.88
C GLN A 562 2.76 5.85 10.59
N LYS A 563 3.16 4.80 9.85
CA LYS A 563 3.66 3.55 10.45
C LYS A 563 4.92 3.77 11.28
N ASN A 564 5.83 4.62 10.82
CA ASN A 564 7.02 4.99 11.58
C ASN A 564 6.64 5.72 12.87
N ALA A 565 5.63 6.59 12.84
CA ALA A 565 5.14 7.26 14.04
C ALA A 565 4.57 6.25 15.05
N ALA A 566 3.72 5.33 14.60
CA ALA A 566 3.18 4.26 15.44
C ALA A 566 4.29 3.36 16.02
N MET A 567 5.28 2.99 15.21
CA MET A 567 6.42 2.19 15.65
C MET A 567 7.27 2.91 16.71
N VAL A 568 7.45 4.22 16.56
CA VAL A 568 8.14 5.06 17.55
C VAL A 568 7.38 5.09 18.86
N GLU A 569 6.05 5.25 18.84
CA GLU A 569 5.21 5.21 20.04
C GLU A 569 5.30 3.85 20.74
N GLU A 570 5.20 2.75 19.99
CA GLU A 570 5.31 1.39 20.53
C GLU A 570 6.71 1.13 21.13
N THR A 571 7.77 1.52 20.41
CA THR A 571 9.15 1.36 20.88
C THR A 571 9.40 2.18 22.15
N THR A 572 8.86 3.39 22.22
CA THR A 572 8.96 4.26 23.39
C THR A 572 8.24 3.64 24.59
N ALA A 573 7.03 3.11 24.39
CA ALA A 573 6.25 2.44 25.43
C ALA A 573 6.93 1.15 25.94
N ALA A 574 7.47 0.33 25.03
CA ALA A 574 8.22 -0.88 25.36
C ALA A 574 9.48 -0.55 26.15
N THR A 575 10.21 0.49 25.75
CA THR A 575 11.41 0.94 26.45
C THR A 575 11.11 1.46 27.85
N HIS A 576 10.03 2.23 28.02
CA HIS A 576 9.55 2.67 29.34
C HIS A 576 9.22 1.49 30.26
N SER A 577 8.57 0.45 29.72
CA SER A 577 8.26 -0.77 30.46
C SER A 577 9.52 -1.53 30.86
N LEU A 578 10.50 -1.62 29.95
CA LEU A 578 11.80 -2.25 30.23
C LEU A 578 12.58 -1.51 31.33
N THR A 579 12.65 -0.18 31.27
CA THR A 579 13.29 0.63 32.33
C THR A 579 12.62 0.40 33.69
N LYS A 580 11.28 0.28 33.72
CA LYS A 580 10.54 -0.02 34.95
C LYS A 580 10.87 -1.42 35.49
N GLU A 581 10.95 -2.43 34.62
CA GLU A 581 11.29 -3.81 35.01
C GLU A 581 12.73 -3.90 35.55
N VAL A 582 13.66 -3.21 34.91
CA VAL A 582 15.07 -3.14 35.35
C VAL A 582 15.19 -2.38 36.68
N ALA A 583 14.43 -1.30 36.88
CA ALA A 583 14.37 -0.60 38.15
C ALA A 583 13.83 -1.50 39.28
N SER A 584 12.80 -2.31 39.00
CA SER A 584 12.26 -3.31 39.93
C SER A 584 13.30 -4.38 40.27
N LEU A 585 14.00 -4.92 39.27
CA LEU A 585 15.08 -5.90 39.45
C LEU A 585 16.22 -5.32 40.32
N ASN A 586 16.63 -4.08 40.06
CA ASN A 586 17.64 -3.40 40.87
C ASN A 586 17.17 -3.21 42.32
N ALA A 587 15.89 -2.87 42.54
CA ALA A 587 15.31 -2.78 43.89
C ALA A 587 15.25 -4.12 44.62
N LEU A 588 15.06 -5.24 43.90
CA LEU A 588 15.16 -6.58 44.48
C LEU A 588 16.61 -6.95 44.82
N LEU A 589 17.58 -6.54 43.99
CA LEU A 589 18.99 -6.81 44.21
C LEU A 589 19.56 -6.03 45.41
N THR A 590 19.03 -4.85 45.74
CA THR A 590 19.45 -4.09 46.93
C THR A 590 19.09 -4.76 48.26
N LEU A 591 18.16 -5.73 48.25
CA LEU A 591 17.88 -6.57 49.41
C LEU A 591 19.06 -7.49 49.77
N PHE A 592 19.96 -7.75 48.80
CA PHE A 592 21.12 -8.61 48.99
C PHE A 592 22.41 -7.79 49.13
N ARG A 593 23.20 -8.07 50.17
CA ARG A 593 24.54 -7.51 50.32
C ARG A 593 25.53 -8.35 49.52
N LEU A 594 25.81 -7.89 48.32
CA LEU A 594 26.93 -8.37 47.52
C LEU A 594 28.18 -7.68 48.07
N SER A 595 29.25 -8.45 48.34
CA SER A 595 30.49 -7.91 48.92
C SER A 595 30.86 -6.61 48.20
N SER A 596 31.07 -5.56 48.99
CA SER A 596 31.57 -4.28 48.52
C SER A 596 33.05 -4.44 48.13
N GLY A 597 33.30 -5.17 47.04
CA GLY A 597 34.48 -4.91 46.24
C GLY A 597 34.39 -3.44 45.88
N ALA A 598 35.33 -2.64 46.38
CA ALA A 598 35.44 -1.22 46.07
C ALA A 598 35.10 -0.99 44.59
N PRO A 599 34.30 0.04 44.24
CA PRO A 599 34.04 0.32 42.84
C PRO A 599 35.41 0.43 42.18
N GLN A 600 35.72 -0.55 41.33
CA GLN A 600 36.83 -0.42 40.40
C GLN A 600 36.41 0.77 39.58
N ALA A 601 36.96 1.94 39.92
CA ALA A 601 36.65 3.19 39.28
C ALA A 601 36.72 2.91 37.79
N ALA A 602 35.57 2.99 37.12
CA ALA A 602 35.54 2.99 35.67
C ALA A 602 36.64 3.95 35.26
N ALA A 603 37.62 3.46 34.50
CA ALA A 603 38.72 4.27 34.02
C ALA A 603 38.11 5.58 33.52
N PRO A 604 38.57 6.75 34.00
CA PRO A 604 37.90 8.00 33.70
C PRO A 604 37.74 8.08 32.20
N VAL A 605 36.49 8.16 31.74
CA VAL A 605 36.16 8.40 30.34
C VAL A 605 37.03 9.60 29.96
N ARG A 606 38.01 9.36 29.09
CA ARG A 606 38.98 10.37 28.68
C ARG A 606 38.16 11.50 28.09
N ARG A 607 37.97 12.59 28.85
CA ARG A 607 37.43 13.83 28.29
C ARG A 607 38.34 14.17 27.12
N ALA A 608 37.76 14.24 25.93
CA ALA A 608 38.44 14.72 24.74
C ALA A 608 39.09 16.07 25.10
N THR A 609 40.42 16.07 25.20
CA THR A 609 41.20 17.29 25.20
C THR A 609 40.93 17.95 23.85
N GLY A 610 40.58 19.24 23.84
CA GLY A 610 40.07 19.99 22.68
C GLY A 610 41.05 20.18 21.50
N GLY A 611 41.69 19.11 21.05
CA GLY A 611 42.57 19.04 19.88
C GLY A 611 42.17 17.99 18.84
N GLU A 612 41.15 17.17 19.08
CA GLU A 612 40.60 16.28 18.05
C GLU A 612 39.43 16.98 17.36
N ALA A 613 39.74 17.60 16.21
CA ALA A 613 38.72 18.09 15.30
C ALA A 613 37.82 16.93 14.85
N PRO A 614 36.49 17.09 14.81
CA PRO A 614 35.60 16.04 14.36
C PRO A 614 35.97 15.63 12.93
N ALA A 615 36.21 14.34 12.73
CA ALA A 615 36.41 13.78 11.41
C ALA A 615 35.19 14.14 10.54
N PRO A 616 35.38 14.76 9.36
CA PRO A 616 34.26 15.20 8.55
C PRO A 616 33.44 14.00 8.10
N SER A 617 32.13 14.06 8.35
CA SER A 617 31.16 13.07 7.86
C SER A 617 31.32 12.88 6.34
N PRO A 618 31.49 11.64 5.85
CA PRO A 618 31.55 11.33 4.42
C PRO A 618 30.32 11.85 3.65
N VAL A 619 29.17 11.93 4.32
CA VAL A 619 27.91 12.42 3.74
C VAL A 619 27.95 13.93 3.51
N ARG A 620 28.56 14.71 4.42
CA ARG A 620 28.77 16.17 4.20
C ARG A 620 29.81 16.45 3.12
N ALA A 621 30.81 15.57 2.97
CA ALA A 621 31.79 15.67 1.88
C ALA A 621 31.13 15.40 0.51
N LEU A 622 30.21 14.43 0.43
CA LEU A 622 29.43 14.16 -0.78
C LEU A 622 28.47 15.31 -1.11
N GLY A 623 27.75 15.84 -0.10
CA GLY A 623 26.87 16.99 -0.27
C GLY A 623 27.57 18.25 -0.79
N ARG A 624 28.79 18.55 -0.29
CA ARG A 624 29.62 19.65 -0.85
C ARG A 624 30.12 19.38 -2.27
N LYS A 625 30.38 18.12 -2.63
CA LYS A 625 30.79 17.74 -3.99
C LYS A 625 29.64 17.91 -4.99
N ILE A 626 28.42 17.57 -4.58
CA ILE A 626 27.20 17.73 -5.39
C ILE A 626 26.83 19.22 -5.50
N ALA A 627 26.87 19.99 -4.39
CA ALA A 627 26.63 21.44 -4.43
C ALA A 627 27.65 22.19 -5.32
N GLY A 628 28.91 21.73 -5.36
CA GLY A 628 29.93 22.25 -6.28
C GLY A 628 29.68 21.91 -7.76
N ALA A 629 28.96 20.82 -8.05
CA ALA A 629 28.61 20.42 -9.42
C ALA A 629 27.43 21.25 -9.99
N PHE A 630 26.56 21.79 -9.13
CA PHE A 630 25.41 22.61 -9.55
C PHE A 630 25.64 24.13 -9.46
N ALA A 631 26.72 24.59 -8.83
CA ALA A 631 27.09 26.01 -8.76
C ALA A 631 28.15 26.44 -9.79
N GLY A 632 28.46 25.57 -10.76
CA GLY A 632 29.39 25.85 -11.86
C GLY A 632 28.65 26.30 -13.11
N ASN A 633 28.92 27.53 -13.56
CA ASN A 633 28.37 28.16 -14.75
C ASN A 633 28.90 27.51 -16.05
N ALA A 634 28.53 26.25 -16.31
CA ALA A 634 28.95 25.47 -17.48
C ALA A 634 27.79 25.25 -18.46
N ALA A 635 27.09 26.32 -18.79
CA ALA A 635 26.21 26.36 -19.96
C ALA A 635 26.96 26.97 -21.16
N VAL A 636 27.99 26.28 -21.67
CA VAL A 636 28.37 26.26 -23.11
C VAL A 636 29.29 25.05 -23.33
N ARG A 637 28.73 23.94 -23.82
CA ARG A 637 29.30 23.13 -24.91
C ARG A 637 28.25 22.11 -25.36
N LYS A 638 27.68 22.38 -26.53
CA LYS A 638 27.25 21.33 -27.46
C LYS A 638 28.48 20.46 -27.75
N ASP A 639 28.31 19.15 -27.70
CA ASP A 639 28.59 18.27 -28.85
C ASP A 639 28.15 16.83 -28.52
N GLU A 640 27.27 16.34 -29.40
CA GLU A 640 27.20 15.02 -30.02
C GLU A 640 27.70 13.81 -29.24
N TRP A 641 26.77 12.88 -28.95
CA TRP A 641 27.09 11.47 -28.73
C TRP A 641 26.12 10.60 -29.55
N GLU A 642 26.64 10.14 -30.69
CA GLU A 642 26.27 8.87 -31.32
C GLU A 642 26.76 7.70 -30.44
N GLU A 643 26.09 6.55 -30.61
CA GLU A 643 26.48 5.18 -30.22
C GLU A 643 26.81 4.91 -28.74
N PHE A 644 25.89 4.27 -28.01
CA PHE A 644 25.91 2.82 -27.70
C PHE A 644 24.62 2.38 -26.99
#